data_AF-A0A3D1RD19-F1
#
_entry.id   AF-A0A3D1RD19-F1
#
_cell.length_a   1.000
_cell.length_b   1.000
_cell.length_c   1.000
_cell.angle_alpha   90.00
_cell.angle_beta   90.00
_cell.angle_gamma   90.00
#
_symmetry.space_group_name_H-M   'P 1'
#
loop_
_entity.id
_entity.type
_entity.pdbx_description
1 polymer ?
#
loop_
_entity_poly.entity_id
_entity_poly.type
_entity_poly.pdbx_seq_one_letter_code
_entity_poly.pdbx_strand_id
1 'polypeptide(L)'
;MKYYFKKFAKQKIQSESDGFVWLLYFVYCSLIDVDLNGGEIWENLKRRIKEFNLDKRTPIRVKNVSAFLLRNLGSDASATFNYQVSKIKTLQVKDFRGFGSQFNGDDKGVCIEFNSNNTIFYGPNGSGKSSLCDALEFKLTGQVRESARRNRRVSEYVKRIGSTSNPSLSISFVNPAIDGEKLTEDEKKYYSQAFIEKNRIQEFSLFGSKDTGIKKEEVLSILIGMDDLSNLVKSFVQPTSFKTNLLSFKRSDIANRIASLNAANVSNTTLKKEHEDSIRIEKAKADKLLLKTDATISDLEAELVKIDEAIKATNADTLSLSTTAIQFHSKQDFETAIQILEGNLQRFDELTSALNDAKTNVSFSNLYTAILELQSTVTDVCPSCDTPLENTTKNPFSKANEELVKLQGIKELEAEFNAHKTLVEQNLKSLEHLHNQLNFNTTKITALTGLIASGTALHTASPEYSLTNRPQIDTTVASIKSQLATISSYFTEVATLHERQSQKQIAINANNAKVSALNDRKRSIESIKTNWENTQTKLDAVNLALGTYTTDLSNLYNEKNIEDNYNSFIELLITSYSNFYTQLQEFKDKEFQTRFGKLESEIAGFYTQINKHDAEHEIVESFKIDNSNSDYKIEFKVKGSSLTEDASIKLSEGHLRSLGLSILLANAKINSLPFIIFDDVVNAIDSDHRANIIEMMVNDTYLNSVQQIVSTHDRLYWERFSLENQRGNFSSYILKCTKQGVVHYHYNLSFRDKIQNALNHFDIRQALLYSRIWFETIAKQYCMENNIELSGTLKKSEFHVSIEPSLGAIYRELFNKLGDNENLKVLHKDEINYKGINQEHHSFDEYNFNFIHSRTSNEVQKIFDAVSGLDDDIQFLKSHQLLLAELLKSQKHSVEKLKTLNTRMPIEIQNGIINRHNEILNQLSEFPARMQNLRIDAALIKSTQEKISKVFLGGLLSALMKSKGIA
;
A
#
# COMPACT_ATOMS: atom_id res chain seq x y z
N MET A 1 -14.74 13.88 -3.88
CA MET A 1 -15.21 12.48 -4.06
C MET A 1 -16.33 12.07 -3.08
N LYS A 2 -16.17 12.32 -1.77
CA LYS A 2 -17.09 11.87 -0.70
C LYS A 2 -18.55 12.28 -0.88
N TYR A 3 -18.81 13.53 -1.30
CA TYR A 3 -20.16 14.03 -1.59
C TYR A 3 -20.93 13.13 -2.58
N TYR A 4 -20.32 12.85 -3.74
CA TYR A 4 -20.94 12.03 -4.78
C TYR A 4 -21.13 10.58 -4.35
N PHE A 5 -20.16 10.02 -3.62
CA PHE A 5 -20.34 8.68 -3.05
C PHE A 5 -21.50 8.64 -2.05
N LYS A 6 -21.64 9.64 -1.18
CA LYS A 6 -22.77 9.72 -0.24
C LYS A 6 -24.10 9.81 -0.98
N LYS A 7 -24.18 10.66 -2.01
CA LYS A 7 -25.37 10.82 -2.86
C LYS A 7 -25.74 9.51 -3.55
N PHE A 8 -24.77 8.82 -4.14
CA PHE A 8 -24.95 7.50 -4.75
C PHE A 8 -25.41 6.44 -3.74
N ALA A 9 -24.68 6.30 -2.62
CA ALA A 9 -24.97 5.31 -1.60
C ALA A 9 -26.38 5.49 -1.00
N LYS A 10 -26.82 6.73 -0.76
CA LYS A 10 -28.18 7.02 -0.26
C LYS A 10 -29.27 6.52 -1.22
N GLN A 11 -29.09 6.68 -2.52
CA GLN A 11 -30.07 6.24 -3.52
C GLN A 11 -30.20 4.72 -3.60
N LYS A 12 -29.15 3.98 -3.23
CA LYS A 12 -29.04 2.53 -3.46
C LYS A 12 -29.17 1.68 -2.20
N ILE A 13 -28.85 2.22 -1.03
CA ILE A 13 -28.77 1.45 0.23
C ILE A 13 -30.09 0.77 0.64
N GLN A 14 -31.25 1.28 0.20
CA GLN A 14 -32.56 0.72 0.54
C GLN A 14 -33.09 -0.28 -0.50
N SER A 15 -32.58 -0.28 -1.73
CA SER A 15 -33.09 -1.08 -2.84
C SER A 15 -32.21 -2.27 -3.24
N GLU A 16 -30.98 -2.32 -2.73
CA GLU A 16 -29.96 -3.30 -3.16
C GLU A 16 -29.76 -4.46 -2.16
N SER A 17 -29.11 -5.52 -2.62
CA SER A 17 -28.83 -6.73 -1.82
C SER A 17 -27.89 -6.48 -0.62
N ASP A 18 -27.91 -7.39 0.36
CA ASP A 18 -27.02 -7.34 1.54
C ASP A 18 -25.53 -7.28 1.18
N GLY A 19 -25.11 -7.95 0.10
CA GLY A 19 -23.74 -7.89 -0.41
C GLY A 19 -23.34 -6.51 -0.91
N PHE A 20 -24.28 -5.82 -1.55
CA PHE A 20 -24.10 -4.45 -2.00
C PHE A 20 -23.97 -3.49 -0.81
N VAL A 21 -24.78 -3.68 0.24
CA VAL A 21 -24.69 -2.88 1.47
C VAL A 21 -23.32 -3.04 2.15
N TRP A 22 -22.82 -4.28 2.26
CA TRP A 22 -21.47 -4.53 2.78
C TRP A 22 -20.40 -3.85 1.93
N LEU A 23 -20.53 -3.93 0.61
CA LEU A 23 -19.61 -3.25 -0.30
C LEU A 23 -19.63 -1.73 -0.09
N LEU A 24 -20.82 -1.11 0.00
CA LEU A 24 -20.95 0.32 0.31
C LEU A 24 -20.28 0.68 1.63
N TYR A 25 -20.42 -0.17 2.65
CA TYR A 25 -19.75 0.03 3.93
C TYR A 25 -18.23 -0.01 3.82
N PHE A 26 -17.67 -1.00 3.13
CA PHE A 26 -16.24 -1.09 2.93
C PHE A 26 -15.71 0.11 2.15
N VAL A 27 -16.40 0.52 1.08
CA VAL A 27 -16.04 1.71 0.29
C VAL A 27 -16.10 2.98 1.14
N TYR A 28 -17.15 3.16 1.96
CA TYR A 28 -17.28 4.30 2.86
C TYR A 28 -16.10 4.38 3.83
N CYS A 29 -15.73 3.25 4.43
CA CYS A 29 -14.60 3.20 5.35
C CYS A 29 -13.26 3.44 4.64
N SER A 30 -13.07 2.91 3.43
CA SER A 30 -11.88 3.18 2.63
C SER A 30 -11.74 4.66 2.26
N LEU A 31 -12.85 5.34 1.96
CA LEU A 31 -12.83 6.80 1.71
C LEU A 31 -12.38 7.57 2.95
N ILE A 32 -12.79 7.16 4.15
CA ILE A 32 -12.33 7.78 5.41
C ILE A 32 -10.84 7.53 5.64
N ASP A 33 -10.34 6.33 5.35
CA ASP A 33 -8.92 6.03 5.49
C ASP A 33 -8.06 6.88 4.57
N VAL A 34 -8.52 7.10 3.34
CA VAL A 34 -7.82 7.96 2.37
C VAL A 34 -7.80 9.41 2.84
N ASP A 35 -8.90 9.92 3.42
CA ASP A 35 -8.94 11.27 4.01
C ASP A 35 -7.92 11.43 5.17
N LEU A 36 -7.73 10.39 5.99
CA LEU A 36 -6.88 10.44 7.18
C LEU A 36 -5.41 10.14 6.90
N ASN A 37 -5.14 9.11 6.09
CA ASN A 37 -3.81 8.51 5.93
C ASN A 37 -3.28 8.64 4.49
N GLY A 38 -4.10 9.07 3.54
CA GLY A 38 -3.78 9.06 2.11
C GLY A 38 -3.82 7.65 1.49
N GLY A 39 -3.35 7.54 0.24
CA GLY A 39 -3.30 6.29 -0.52
C GLY A 39 -4.49 6.08 -1.47
N GLU A 40 -4.52 4.94 -2.14
CA GLU A 40 -5.58 4.60 -3.10
C GLU A 40 -6.79 3.95 -2.43
N ILE A 41 -7.99 4.27 -2.91
CA ILE A 41 -9.26 3.72 -2.39
C ILE A 41 -9.30 2.20 -2.58
N TRP A 42 -8.81 1.71 -3.72
CA TRP A 42 -8.78 0.29 -4.06
C TRP A 42 -7.94 -0.54 -3.08
N GLU A 43 -6.72 -0.10 -2.76
CA GLU A 43 -5.84 -0.85 -1.84
C GLU A 43 -6.41 -0.92 -0.42
N ASN A 44 -7.01 0.18 0.05
CA ASN A 44 -7.71 0.19 1.34
C ASN A 44 -8.95 -0.72 1.33
N LEU A 45 -9.73 -0.72 0.25
CA LEU A 45 -10.89 -1.61 0.08
C LEU A 45 -10.46 -3.08 0.12
N LYS A 46 -9.42 -3.44 -0.65
CA LYS A 46 -8.86 -4.79 -0.72
C LYS A 46 -8.39 -5.27 0.65
N ARG A 47 -7.64 -4.44 1.39
CA ARG A 47 -7.19 -4.75 2.75
C ARG A 47 -8.36 -5.00 3.71
N ARG A 48 -9.37 -4.12 3.70
CA ARG A 48 -10.55 -4.24 4.57
C ARG A 48 -11.34 -5.51 4.31
N ILE A 49 -11.52 -5.90 3.04
CA ILE A 49 -12.20 -7.15 2.69
C ILE A 49 -11.39 -8.35 3.19
N LYS A 50 -10.06 -8.33 3.02
CA LYS A 50 -9.17 -9.42 3.46
C LYS A 50 -9.16 -9.62 4.97
N GLU A 51 -9.15 -8.52 5.74
CA GLU A 51 -9.10 -8.53 7.21
C GLU A 51 -10.49 -8.75 7.85
N PHE A 52 -11.57 -8.76 7.05
CA PHE A 52 -12.91 -8.87 7.57
C PHE A 52 -13.19 -10.27 8.15
N ASN A 53 -13.54 -10.30 9.43
CA ASN A 53 -13.93 -11.53 10.11
C ASN A 53 -15.45 -11.76 9.97
N LEU A 54 -15.81 -12.67 9.07
CA LEU A 54 -17.19 -13.11 8.85
C LEU A 54 -17.60 -14.09 9.95
N ASP A 55 -18.36 -13.62 10.95
CA ASP A 55 -18.89 -14.44 12.03
C ASP A 55 -20.41 -14.69 11.90
N LYS A 56 -20.96 -15.57 12.75
CA LYS A 56 -22.38 -15.96 12.72
C LYS A 56 -23.37 -14.80 12.95
N ARG A 57 -22.90 -13.60 13.38
CA ARG A 57 -23.75 -12.42 13.61
C ARG A 57 -23.84 -11.51 12.39
N THR A 58 -23.26 -11.90 11.25
CA THR A 58 -23.20 -11.08 10.03
C THR A 58 -24.55 -10.54 9.55
N PRO A 59 -25.67 -11.30 9.53
CA PRO A 59 -26.98 -10.76 9.13
C PRO A 59 -27.50 -9.66 10.07
N ILE A 60 -27.27 -9.81 11.38
CA ILE A 60 -27.61 -8.78 12.39
C ILE A 60 -26.71 -7.55 12.22
N ARG A 61 -25.44 -7.76 11.84
CA ARG A 61 -24.51 -6.68 11.50
C ARG A 61 -24.91 -5.94 10.23
N VAL A 62 -25.49 -6.58 9.20
CA VAL A 62 -25.97 -5.86 7.99
C VAL A 62 -26.96 -4.77 8.37
N LYS A 63 -27.97 -5.08 9.19
CA LYS A 63 -28.96 -4.07 9.62
C LYS A 63 -28.31 -2.93 10.40
N ASN A 64 -27.34 -3.24 11.27
CA ASN A 64 -26.57 -2.23 12.00
C ASN A 64 -25.67 -1.39 11.07
N VAL A 65 -25.10 -2.01 10.03
CA VAL A 65 -24.27 -1.36 9.02
C VAL A 65 -25.13 -0.44 8.14
N SER A 66 -26.31 -0.88 7.69
CA SER A 66 -27.26 -0.03 6.97
C SER A 66 -27.69 1.17 7.82
N ALA A 67 -28.01 0.95 9.09
CA ALA A 67 -28.38 2.04 10.02
C ALA A 67 -27.19 3.00 10.27
N PHE A 68 -25.98 2.46 10.43
CA PHE A 68 -24.75 3.24 10.58
C PHE A 68 -24.48 4.10 9.34
N LEU A 69 -24.57 3.49 8.15
CA LEU A 69 -24.42 4.21 6.89
C LEU A 69 -25.49 5.28 6.76
N LEU A 70 -26.78 4.97 6.93
CA LEU A 70 -27.85 5.97 6.86
C LEU A 70 -27.61 7.16 7.81
N ARG A 71 -27.17 6.90 9.05
CA ARG A 71 -26.83 7.94 10.03
C ARG A 71 -25.66 8.81 9.57
N ASN A 72 -24.61 8.21 9.03
CA ASN A 72 -23.38 8.93 8.64
C ASN A 72 -23.39 9.50 7.21
N LEU A 73 -24.30 9.01 6.37
CA LEU A 73 -24.63 9.58 5.08
C LEU A 73 -25.44 10.88 5.26
N GLY A 74 -26.13 11.05 6.40
CA GLY A 74 -26.95 12.22 6.76
C GLY A 74 -28.42 11.98 6.41
N SER A 75 -29.32 12.19 7.37
CA SER A 75 -30.77 12.01 7.22
C SER A 75 -31.38 12.98 6.20
N ASP A 76 -32.37 12.47 5.49
CA ASP A 76 -33.32 13.11 4.55
C ASP A 76 -32.89 13.26 3.09
N ALA A 77 -33.45 12.34 2.28
CA ALA A 77 -33.45 12.36 0.82
C ALA A 77 -34.75 12.98 0.23
N SER A 78 -35.57 13.65 1.05
CA SER A 78 -36.89 14.15 0.64
C SER A 78 -37.16 15.62 0.93
N ALA A 79 -36.21 16.37 1.48
CA ALA A 79 -36.33 17.82 1.56
C ALA A 79 -35.64 18.44 0.35
N THR A 80 -36.38 19.22 -0.43
CA THR A 80 -35.82 20.28 -1.27
C THR A 80 -34.94 21.14 -0.38
N PHE A 81 -33.63 20.87 -0.39
CA PHE A 81 -32.64 21.61 0.37
C PHE A 81 -32.60 23.05 -0.18
N ASN A 82 -33.34 23.95 0.48
CA ASN A 82 -33.17 25.39 0.32
C ASN A 82 -31.83 25.75 0.97
N TYR A 83 -30.77 25.88 0.16
CA TYR A 83 -29.54 26.50 0.64
C TYR A 83 -29.91 27.86 1.24
N GLN A 84 -29.64 28.05 2.54
CA GLN A 84 -29.57 29.40 3.05
C GLN A 84 -28.34 30.03 2.40
N VAL A 85 -28.56 30.75 1.29
CA VAL A 85 -27.48 31.38 0.53
C VAL A 85 -27.15 32.73 1.16
N SER A 86 -25.86 33.05 1.25
CA SER A 86 -25.42 34.35 1.72
C SER A 86 -24.14 34.80 1.04
N LYS A 87 -24.03 36.12 0.94
CA LYS A 87 -22.84 36.85 0.55
C LYS A 87 -21.80 36.81 1.68
N ILE A 88 -20.52 36.90 1.31
CA ILE A 88 -19.39 36.96 2.25
C ILE A 88 -19.31 38.36 2.83
N LYS A 89 -19.15 38.46 4.15
CA LYS A 89 -19.02 39.73 4.86
C LYS A 89 -17.56 40.03 5.19
N THR A 90 -16.86 39.10 5.83
CA THR A 90 -15.46 39.29 6.24
C THR A 90 -14.65 38.01 6.12
N LEU A 91 -13.34 38.15 5.93
CA LEU A 91 -12.34 37.09 6.02
C LEU A 91 -11.21 37.54 6.96
N GLN A 92 -10.96 36.79 8.02
CA GLN A 92 -9.80 36.94 8.88
C GLN A 92 -8.76 35.88 8.51
N VAL A 93 -7.51 36.29 8.25
CA VAL A 93 -6.43 35.40 7.83
C VAL A 93 -5.16 35.64 8.65
N LYS A 94 -4.59 34.56 9.20
CA LYS A 94 -3.34 34.56 9.95
C LYS A 94 -2.43 33.42 9.51
N ASP A 95 -1.15 33.73 9.30
CA ASP A 95 -0.07 32.78 8.99
C ASP A 95 -0.37 31.83 7.81
N PHE A 96 -1.15 32.29 6.84
CA PHE A 96 -1.53 31.55 5.63
C PHE A 96 -0.81 32.12 4.40
N ARG A 97 0.00 31.30 3.73
CA ARG A 97 0.80 31.69 2.55
C ARG A 97 1.47 33.07 2.72
N GLY A 98 1.05 34.08 1.95
CA GLY A 98 1.56 35.44 2.02
C GLY A 98 1.10 36.26 3.24
N PHE A 99 0.02 35.88 3.92
CA PHE A 99 -0.53 36.58 5.10
C PHE A 99 0.24 36.23 6.37
N GLY A 100 0.50 37.23 7.21
CA GLY A 100 1.22 37.07 8.48
C GLY A 100 0.38 37.48 9.68
N SER A 101 1.01 37.54 10.85
CA SER A 101 0.35 37.64 12.16
C SER A 101 0.39 39.03 12.81
N GLN A 102 1.31 39.91 12.42
CA GLN A 102 1.71 41.09 13.23
C GLN A 102 1.18 42.45 12.75
N PHE A 103 -0.04 42.54 12.21
CA PHE A 103 -0.50 43.78 11.57
C PHE A 103 -1.21 44.79 12.47
N ASN A 104 -1.87 44.35 13.56
CA ASN A 104 -2.73 45.22 14.38
C ASN A 104 -2.42 45.23 15.88
N GLY A 105 -1.26 44.71 16.32
CA GLY A 105 -0.94 44.52 17.75
C GLY A 105 -1.73 43.39 18.42
N ASP A 106 -2.93 43.10 17.91
CA ASP A 106 -3.72 41.91 18.19
C ASP A 106 -3.22 40.76 17.30
N ASP A 107 -2.85 39.63 17.90
CA ASP A 107 -2.31 38.43 17.24
C ASP A 107 -3.36 37.66 16.40
N LYS A 108 -4.25 38.38 15.71
CA LYS A 108 -5.38 37.87 14.92
C LYS A 108 -5.09 37.86 13.41
N GLY A 109 -4.02 38.48 12.95
CA GLY A 109 -3.68 38.58 11.52
C GLY A 109 -4.44 39.70 10.79
N VAL A 110 -4.78 39.49 9.52
CA VAL A 110 -5.41 40.49 8.63
C VAL A 110 -6.91 40.23 8.48
N CYS A 111 -7.73 41.25 8.76
CA CYS A 111 -9.18 41.22 8.52
C CYS A 111 -9.51 41.95 7.22
N ILE A 112 -10.24 41.31 6.31
CA ILE A 112 -10.68 41.88 5.03
C ILE A 112 -12.20 41.94 5.03
N GLU A 113 -12.75 43.13 4.78
CA GLU A 113 -14.20 43.35 4.65
C GLU A 113 -14.60 43.41 3.18
N PHE A 114 -15.65 42.67 2.81
CA PHE A 114 -16.17 42.61 1.45
C PHE A 114 -17.47 43.37 1.33
N ASN A 115 -17.62 44.12 0.24
CA ASN A 115 -18.86 44.80 -0.09
C ASN A 115 -19.94 43.78 -0.49
N SER A 116 -21.19 44.02 -0.13
CA SER A 116 -22.32 43.17 -0.53
C SER A 116 -22.60 43.15 -2.04
N ASN A 117 -22.08 44.12 -2.80
CA ASN A 117 -22.13 44.09 -4.25
C ASN A 117 -20.76 43.72 -4.82
N ASN A 118 -19.88 44.70 -5.04
CA ASN A 118 -18.63 44.47 -5.77
C ASN A 118 -17.42 44.85 -4.94
N THR A 119 -16.40 43.99 -4.93
CA THR A 119 -15.10 44.24 -4.30
C THR A 119 -13.99 43.90 -5.29
N ILE A 120 -13.08 44.84 -5.58
CA ILE A 120 -11.91 44.57 -6.42
C ILE A 120 -10.61 44.71 -5.62
N PHE A 121 -9.65 43.84 -5.93
CA PHE A 121 -8.30 43.84 -5.38
C PHE A 121 -7.29 43.98 -6.52
N TYR A 122 -6.54 45.08 -6.50
CA TYR A 122 -5.44 45.33 -7.42
C TYR A 122 -4.09 45.08 -6.77
N GLY A 123 -3.14 44.51 -7.50
CA GLY A 123 -1.73 44.57 -7.11
C GLY A 123 -0.81 43.85 -8.08
N PRO A 124 0.50 44.17 -8.10
CA PRO A 124 1.48 43.53 -8.97
C PRO A 124 1.68 42.04 -8.65
N ASN A 125 2.42 41.33 -9.48
CA ASN A 125 2.77 39.93 -9.20
C ASN A 125 3.53 39.80 -7.87
N GLY A 126 3.15 38.81 -7.06
CA GLY A 126 3.70 38.63 -5.70
C GLY A 126 3.08 39.52 -4.62
N SER A 127 2.07 40.35 -4.93
CA SER A 127 1.41 41.22 -3.93
C SER A 127 0.51 40.51 -2.92
N GLY A 128 0.13 39.25 -3.18
CA GLY A 128 -0.76 38.47 -2.32
C GLY A 128 -2.13 38.12 -2.92
N LYS A 129 -2.44 38.50 -4.17
CA LYS A 129 -3.72 38.18 -4.84
C LYS A 129 -4.09 36.70 -4.79
N SER A 130 -3.23 35.82 -5.29
CA SER A 130 -3.49 34.38 -5.25
C SER A 130 -3.57 33.86 -3.81
N SER A 131 -2.81 34.43 -2.86
CA SER A 131 -2.96 34.06 -1.44
C SER A 131 -4.34 34.43 -0.88
N LEU A 132 -4.95 35.52 -1.33
CA LEU A 132 -6.32 35.92 -0.95
C LEU A 132 -7.35 34.94 -1.51
N CYS A 133 -7.25 34.63 -2.81
CA CYS A 133 -8.15 33.67 -3.47
C CYS A 133 -8.01 32.27 -2.87
N ASP A 134 -6.78 31.79 -2.64
CA ASP A 134 -6.49 30.52 -1.96
C ASP A 134 -7.05 30.49 -0.52
N ALA A 135 -7.01 31.62 0.20
CA ALA A 135 -7.54 31.70 1.56
C ALA A 135 -9.07 31.56 1.57
N LEU A 136 -9.75 32.22 0.62
CA LEU A 136 -11.19 32.06 0.41
C LEU A 136 -11.53 30.62 -0.01
N GLU A 137 -10.79 30.06 -0.97
CA GLU A 137 -10.99 28.69 -1.46
C GLU A 137 -10.81 27.66 -0.35
N PHE A 138 -9.71 27.75 0.40
CA PHE A 138 -9.43 26.85 1.49
C PHE A 138 -10.51 26.92 2.57
N LYS A 139 -10.95 28.12 2.96
CA LYS A 139 -11.96 28.26 4.02
C LYS A 139 -13.34 27.81 3.58
N LEU A 140 -13.73 28.07 2.33
CA LEU A 140 -15.04 27.71 1.79
C LEU A 140 -15.15 26.24 1.36
N THR A 141 -14.04 25.61 0.96
CA THR A 141 -14.08 24.27 0.35
C THR A 141 -13.25 23.22 1.10
N GLY A 142 -12.31 23.65 1.95
CA GLY A 142 -11.32 22.77 2.60
C GLY A 142 -10.17 22.32 1.69
N GLN A 143 -10.17 22.72 0.42
CA GLN A 143 -9.18 22.36 -0.59
C GLN A 143 -8.64 23.63 -1.26
N VAL A 144 -7.52 23.50 -1.96
CA VAL A 144 -6.99 24.55 -2.85
C VAL A 144 -6.59 23.88 -4.16
N ARG A 145 -7.23 24.22 -5.28
CA ARG A 145 -6.99 23.55 -6.57
C ARG A 145 -5.53 23.64 -7.02
N GLU A 146 -4.89 24.77 -6.82
CA GLU A 146 -3.48 24.96 -7.19
C GLU A 146 -2.54 24.05 -6.37
N SER A 147 -2.95 23.61 -5.17
CA SER A 147 -2.19 22.60 -4.41
C SER A 147 -2.29 21.20 -5.05
N ALA A 148 -3.48 20.84 -5.52
CA ALA A 148 -3.73 19.59 -6.25
C ALA A 148 -2.97 19.57 -7.58
N ARG A 149 -2.99 20.69 -8.32
CA ARG A 149 -2.25 20.87 -9.58
C ARG A 149 -0.74 20.68 -9.42
N ARG A 150 -0.19 21.09 -8.28
CA ARG A 150 1.24 20.89 -7.95
C ARG A 150 1.56 19.56 -7.29
N ASN A 151 0.56 18.68 -7.13
CA ASN A 151 0.67 17.41 -6.43
C ASN A 151 1.25 17.57 -5.02
N ARG A 152 0.74 18.55 -4.25
CA ARG A 152 1.17 18.82 -2.86
C ARG A 152 0.00 18.68 -1.90
N ARG A 153 0.30 18.23 -0.68
CA ARG A 153 -0.70 18.19 0.40
C ARG A 153 -1.14 19.61 0.74
N VAL A 154 -2.45 19.84 0.83
CA VAL A 154 -3.02 21.16 1.15
C VAL A 154 -2.38 21.71 2.43
N SER A 155 -2.24 20.89 3.48
CA SER A 155 -1.65 21.25 4.77
C SER A 155 -0.23 21.79 4.71
N GLU A 156 0.55 21.41 3.69
CA GLU A 156 1.89 21.94 3.44
C GLU A 156 1.83 23.19 2.57
N TYR A 157 0.96 23.18 1.55
CA TYR A 157 0.80 24.26 0.59
C TYR A 157 0.33 25.59 1.21
N VAL A 158 -0.56 25.50 2.20
CA VAL A 158 -1.20 26.67 2.84
C VAL A 158 -0.30 27.36 3.87
N LYS A 159 0.78 26.72 4.32
CA LYS A 159 1.65 27.27 5.37
C LYS A 159 2.42 28.50 4.88
N ARG A 160 2.52 29.51 5.74
CA ARG A 160 3.40 30.66 5.52
C ARG A 160 4.87 30.23 5.52
N ILE A 161 5.66 30.81 4.60
CA ILE A 161 7.11 30.59 4.53
C ILE A 161 7.76 31.01 5.87
N GLY A 162 8.52 30.09 6.47
CA GLY A 162 9.24 30.35 7.72
C GLY A 162 8.39 30.32 9.00
N SER A 163 7.11 29.96 8.91
CA SER A 163 6.23 29.79 10.08
C SER A 163 6.17 28.32 10.53
N THR A 164 6.29 28.07 11.83
CA THR A 164 6.02 26.76 12.46
C THR A 164 4.55 26.61 12.87
N SER A 165 3.81 27.72 12.94
CA SER A 165 2.40 27.76 13.31
C SER A 165 1.52 27.27 12.16
N ASN A 166 0.43 26.58 12.48
CA ASN A 166 -0.62 26.27 11.51
C ASN A 166 -1.41 27.55 11.18
N PRO A 167 -1.87 27.71 9.92
CA PRO A 167 -2.67 28.87 9.53
C PRO A 167 -4.00 28.91 10.26
N SER A 168 -4.50 30.11 10.54
CA SER A 168 -5.81 30.34 11.15
C SER A 168 -6.64 31.24 10.23
N LEU A 169 -7.83 30.76 9.85
CA LEU A 169 -8.75 31.48 8.97
C LEU A 169 -10.17 31.42 9.54
N SER A 170 -10.86 32.56 9.58
CA SER A 170 -12.30 32.61 9.86
C SER A 170 -13.03 33.44 8.82
N ILE A 171 -14.24 33.01 8.44
CA ILE A 171 -15.07 33.70 7.46
C ILE A 171 -16.45 33.96 8.08
N SER A 172 -17.01 35.14 7.84
CA SER A 172 -18.37 35.47 8.25
C SER A 172 -19.23 35.81 7.05
N PHE A 173 -20.49 35.39 7.07
CA PHE A 173 -21.47 35.72 6.05
C PHE A 173 -22.36 36.90 6.48
N VAL A 174 -23.02 37.53 5.51
CA VAL A 174 -24.03 38.58 5.77
C VAL A 174 -25.22 38.01 6.56
N ASN A 175 -25.67 36.80 6.21
CA ASN A 175 -26.64 36.05 7.01
C ASN A 175 -25.93 35.39 8.21
N PRO A 176 -26.22 35.81 9.46
CA PRO A 176 -25.57 35.26 10.65
C PRO A 176 -25.98 33.82 10.98
N ALA A 177 -27.00 33.27 10.30
CA ALA A 177 -27.41 31.87 10.48
C ALA A 177 -26.40 30.87 9.90
N ILE A 178 -25.54 31.31 8.97
CA ILE A 178 -24.51 30.45 8.36
C ILE A 178 -23.24 30.54 9.20
N ASP A 179 -22.89 29.45 9.86
CA ASP A 179 -21.63 29.34 10.61
C ASP A 179 -20.48 29.01 9.66
N GLY A 180 -19.69 30.03 9.32
CA GLY A 180 -18.51 29.89 8.47
C GLY A 180 -17.41 29.01 9.05
N GLU A 181 -17.48 28.65 10.34
CA GLU A 181 -16.55 27.69 10.96
C GLU A 181 -16.99 26.23 10.78
N LYS A 182 -18.26 25.96 10.46
CA LYS A 182 -18.85 24.61 10.39
C LYS A 182 -19.64 24.36 9.11
N LEU A 183 -19.03 24.68 7.97
CA LEU A 183 -19.61 24.35 6.66
C LEU A 183 -19.73 22.83 6.47
N THR A 184 -20.91 22.39 6.07
CA THR A 184 -21.21 21.01 5.67
C THR A 184 -20.55 20.67 4.32
N GLU A 185 -20.43 19.38 4.00
CA GLU A 185 -19.85 18.95 2.71
C GLU A 185 -20.67 19.43 1.50
N ASP A 186 -21.99 19.55 1.66
CA ASP A 186 -22.88 20.04 0.61
C ASP A 186 -22.66 21.54 0.36
N GLU A 187 -22.53 22.34 1.43
CA GLU A 187 -22.19 23.77 1.34
C GLU A 187 -20.80 23.99 0.75
N LYS A 188 -19.79 23.21 1.17
CA LYS A 188 -18.45 23.27 0.57
C LYS A 188 -18.48 22.98 -0.93
N LYS A 189 -19.22 21.95 -1.34
CA LYS A 189 -19.36 21.62 -2.77
C LYS A 189 -20.12 22.71 -3.52
N TYR A 190 -21.15 23.26 -2.91
CA TYR A 190 -21.90 24.39 -3.44
C TYR A 190 -21.00 25.60 -3.70
N TYR A 191 -20.23 26.05 -2.68
CA TYR A 191 -19.32 27.20 -2.80
C TYR A 191 -18.09 26.94 -3.68
N SER A 192 -17.65 25.69 -3.87
CA SER A 192 -16.52 25.37 -4.77
C SER A 192 -16.76 25.79 -6.23
N GLN A 193 -18.01 26.05 -6.60
CA GLN A 193 -18.43 26.47 -7.94
C GLN A 193 -18.32 27.99 -8.13
N ALA A 194 -18.08 28.76 -7.06
CA ALA A 194 -17.96 30.22 -7.11
C ALA A 194 -16.59 30.71 -7.60
N PHE A 195 -15.61 29.82 -7.72
CA PHE A 195 -14.22 30.17 -8.08
C PHE A 195 -13.99 30.07 -9.60
N ILE A 196 -13.67 31.21 -10.20
CA ILE A 196 -13.29 31.35 -11.60
C ILE A 196 -11.83 31.83 -11.63
N GLU A 197 -10.93 30.94 -12.03
CA GLU A 197 -9.48 31.16 -12.00
C GLU A 197 -8.90 31.26 -13.41
N LYS A 198 -7.89 32.10 -13.59
CA LYS A 198 -7.14 32.24 -14.85
C LYS A 198 -6.68 30.90 -15.43
N ASN A 199 -6.04 30.05 -14.61
CA ASN A 199 -5.47 28.78 -15.05
C ASN A 199 -6.53 27.84 -15.63
N ARG A 200 -7.74 27.81 -15.05
CA ARG A 200 -8.84 26.95 -15.48
C ARG A 200 -9.37 27.34 -16.87
N ILE A 201 -9.37 28.64 -17.18
CA ILE A 201 -9.77 29.16 -18.51
C ILE A 201 -8.66 28.87 -19.54
N GLN A 202 -7.40 29.06 -19.16
CA GLN A 202 -6.26 28.77 -20.04
C GLN A 202 -6.13 27.27 -20.34
N GLU A 203 -6.34 26.39 -19.36
CA GLU A 203 -6.32 24.94 -19.61
C GLU A 203 -7.48 24.50 -20.52
N PHE A 204 -8.63 25.17 -20.43
CA PHE A 204 -9.74 24.93 -21.35
C PHE A 204 -9.44 25.42 -22.79
N SER A 205 -8.57 26.41 -22.99
CA SER A 205 -8.19 26.83 -24.35
C SER A 205 -7.45 25.73 -25.13
N LEU A 206 -6.90 24.75 -24.41
CA LEU A 206 -6.27 23.55 -24.95
C LEU A 206 -7.26 22.39 -25.16
N PHE A 207 -8.57 22.64 -25.04
CA PHE A 207 -9.62 21.64 -25.22
C PHE A 207 -9.53 21.01 -26.61
N GLY A 208 -9.21 19.70 -26.65
CA GLY A 208 -9.01 18.95 -27.89
C GLY A 208 -7.58 18.93 -28.43
N SER A 209 -6.62 19.59 -27.77
CA SER A 209 -5.20 19.48 -28.10
C SER A 209 -4.61 18.16 -27.63
N LYS A 210 -3.75 17.55 -28.47
CA LYS A 210 -2.97 16.35 -28.12
C LYS A 210 -1.84 16.64 -27.13
N ASP A 211 -1.40 17.90 -27.03
CA ASP A 211 -0.19 18.29 -26.30
C ASP A 211 -0.36 18.23 -24.77
N THR A 212 -1.61 18.21 -24.29
CA THR A 212 -1.89 18.13 -22.84
C THR A 212 -1.91 16.70 -22.31
N GLY A 213 -2.14 15.71 -23.18
CA GLY A 213 -2.40 14.32 -22.75
C GLY A 213 -3.68 14.12 -21.93
N ILE A 214 -4.47 15.18 -21.69
CA ILE A 214 -5.69 15.15 -20.89
C ILE A 214 -6.89 14.86 -21.81
N LYS A 215 -7.77 13.93 -21.39
CA LYS A 215 -8.98 13.61 -22.16
C LYS A 215 -9.98 14.77 -22.12
N LYS A 216 -10.71 15.00 -23.22
CA LYS A 216 -11.76 16.04 -23.31
C LYS A 216 -12.80 15.96 -22.18
N GLU A 217 -13.20 14.74 -21.78
CA GLU A 217 -14.09 14.50 -20.62
C GLU A 217 -13.55 15.12 -19.33
N GLU A 218 -12.25 14.99 -19.09
CA GLU A 218 -11.62 15.41 -17.84
C GLU A 218 -11.58 16.94 -17.74
N VAL A 219 -11.21 17.62 -18.83
CA VAL A 219 -11.26 19.08 -18.93
C VAL A 219 -12.67 19.61 -18.66
N LEU A 220 -13.69 19.01 -19.29
CA LEU A 220 -15.09 19.42 -19.08
C LEU A 220 -15.57 19.13 -17.66
N SER A 221 -15.22 17.97 -17.09
CA SER A 221 -15.57 17.63 -15.71
C SER A 221 -15.00 18.63 -14.71
N ILE A 222 -13.76 19.08 -14.94
CA ILE A 222 -13.12 20.12 -14.14
C ILE A 222 -13.86 21.44 -14.30
N LEU A 223 -14.24 21.82 -15.53
CA LEU A 223 -14.93 23.09 -15.81
C LEU A 223 -16.34 23.19 -15.20
N ILE A 224 -17.09 22.08 -15.15
CA ILE A 224 -18.44 22.06 -14.57
C ILE A 224 -18.45 21.72 -13.06
N GLY A 225 -17.30 21.41 -12.47
CA GLY A 225 -17.16 21.05 -11.05
C GLY A 225 -17.61 19.61 -10.72
N MET A 226 -17.46 18.70 -11.68
CA MET A 226 -17.75 17.26 -11.58
C MET A 226 -16.50 16.36 -11.61
N ASP A 227 -15.32 16.96 -11.56
CA ASP A 227 -14.02 16.30 -11.38
C ASP A 227 -14.03 15.29 -10.22
N ASP A 228 -14.62 15.66 -9.08
CA ASP A 228 -14.79 14.78 -7.92
C ASP A 228 -15.57 13.49 -8.22
N LEU A 229 -16.54 13.54 -9.13
CA LEU A 229 -17.34 12.38 -9.51
C LEU A 229 -16.55 11.51 -10.48
N SER A 230 -15.87 12.13 -11.46
CA SER A 230 -14.99 11.42 -12.39
C SER A 230 -13.86 10.70 -11.66
N ASN A 231 -13.20 11.40 -10.72
CA ASN A 231 -12.13 10.84 -9.90
C ASN A 231 -12.63 9.72 -8.98
N LEU A 232 -13.83 9.84 -8.41
CA LEU A 232 -14.45 8.76 -7.65
C LEU A 232 -14.57 7.49 -8.50
N VAL A 233 -15.12 7.60 -9.72
CA VAL A 233 -15.28 6.48 -10.62
C VAL A 233 -13.93 5.89 -11.04
N LYS A 234 -12.96 6.74 -11.40
CA LYS A 234 -11.59 6.34 -11.79
C LYS A 234 -10.84 5.63 -10.67
N SER A 235 -11.17 5.91 -9.40
CA SER A 235 -10.49 5.30 -8.24
C SER A 235 -10.81 3.81 -8.04
N PHE A 236 -11.79 3.27 -8.77
CA PHE A 236 -12.20 1.87 -8.71
C PHE A 236 -11.63 1.08 -9.88
N VAL A 237 -11.22 -0.17 -9.61
CA VAL A 237 -10.69 -1.08 -10.63
C VAL A 237 -11.81 -1.73 -11.45
N GLN A 238 -11.49 -2.23 -12.64
CA GLN A 238 -12.45 -2.97 -13.46
C GLN A 238 -12.99 -4.22 -12.73
N PRO A 239 -14.25 -4.62 -12.97
CA PRO A 239 -14.83 -5.81 -12.34
C PRO A 239 -14.02 -7.10 -12.53
N THR A 240 -13.33 -7.23 -13.66
CA THR A 240 -12.41 -8.36 -13.93
C THR A 240 -11.22 -8.37 -12.98
N SER A 241 -10.59 -7.21 -12.77
CA SER A 241 -9.46 -7.05 -11.85
C SER A 241 -9.90 -7.26 -10.40
N PHE A 242 -11.07 -6.77 -10.02
CA PHE A 242 -11.67 -7.01 -8.71
C PHE A 242 -11.89 -8.50 -8.45
N LYS A 243 -12.51 -9.21 -9.40
CA LYS A 243 -12.76 -10.65 -9.34
C LYS A 243 -11.47 -11.44 -9.15
N THR A 244 -10.45 -11.20 -9.98
CA THR A 244 -9.17 -11.94 -9.89
C THR A 244 -8.51 -11.76 -8.53
N ASN A 245 -8.54 -10.54 -7.95
CA ASN A 245 -7.99 -10.30 -6.63
C ASN A 245 -8.79 -10.99 -5.51
N LEU A 246 -10.12 -10.91 -5.53
CA LEU A 246 -10.96 -11.51 -4.48
C LEU A 246 -10.98 -13.04 -4.53
N LEU A 247 -10.85 -13.65 -5.71
CA LEU A 247 -10.73 -15.12 -5.82
C LEU A 247 -9.52 -15.66 -5.05
N SER A 248 -8.43 -14.89 -4.95
CA SER A 248 -7.26 -15.25 -4.13
C SER A 248 -7.52 -15.26 -2.62
N PHE A 249 -8.64 -14.67 -2.17
CA PHE A 249 -9.02 -14.66 -0.76
C PHE A 249 -9.85 -15.87 -0.37
N LYS A 250 -10.33 -16.67 -1.34
CA LYS A 250 -11.06 -17.90 -1.04
C LYS A 250 -10.15 -18.87 -0.28
N ARG A 251 -10.70 -19.46 0.77
CA ARG A 251 -10.00 -20.37 1.67
C ARG A 251 -10.27 -21.81 1.26
N SER A 252 -9.27 -22.67 1.40
CA SER A 252 -9.37 -24.11 1.12
C SER A 252 -8.62 -24.96 2.15
N ASP A 253 -8.20 -24.36 3.26
CA ASP A 253 -7.38 -25.01 4.29
C ASP A 253 -8.12 -26.17 4.94
N ILE A 254 -9.40 -25.96 5.27
CA ILE A 254 -10.22 -27.00 5.91
C ILE A 254 -10.61 -28.07 4.91
N ALA A 255 -10.96 -27.69 3.68
CA ALA A 255 -11.21 -28.65 2.60
C ALA A 255 -10.00 -29.57 2.37
N ASN A 256 -8.78 -29.01 2.36
CA ASN A 256 -7.54 -29.78 2.21
C ASN A 256 -7.30 -30.70 3.43
N ARG A 257 -7.50 -30.22 4.66
CA ARG A 257 -7.38 -31.04 5.89
C ARG A 257 -8.36 -32.22 5.89
N ILE A 258 -9.61 -32.02 5.43
CA ILE A 258 -10.59 -33.11 5.26
C ILE A 258 -10.10 -34.13 4.24
N ALA A 259 -9.59 -33.69 3.09
CA ALA A 259 -9.05 -34.58 2.07
C ALA A 259 -7.87 -35.41 2.60
N SER A 260 -6.94 -34.78 3.32
CA SER A 260 -5.82 -35.46 3.98
C SER A 260 -6.26 -36.46 5.04
N LEU A 261 -7.25 -36.10 5.88
CA LEU A 261 -7.79 -37.00 6.90
C LEU A 261 -8.48 -38.22 6.28
N ASN A 262 -9.25 -38.02 5.20
CA ASN A 262 -9.88 -39.12 4.46
C ASN A 262 -8.85 -40.05 3.82
N ALA A 263 -7.79 -39.49 3.21
CA ALA A 263 -6.70 -40.29 2.65
C ALA A 263 -5.97 -41.10 3.75
N ALA A 264 -5.71 -40.48 4.91
CA ALA A 264 -5.12 -41.16 6.06
C ALA A 264 -6.01 -42.28 6.59
N ASN A 265 -7.34 -42.07 6.65
CA ASN A 265 -8.29 -43.10 7.09
C ASN A 265 -8.30 -44.33 6.16
N VAL A 266 -8.26 -44.10 4.84
CA VAL A 266 -8.13 -45.20 3.86
C VAL A 266 -6.82 -45.96 4.08
N SER A 267 -5.70 -45.25 4.22
CA SER A 267 -4.39 -45.87 4.48
C SER A 267 -4.35 -46.65 5.79
N ASN A 268 -4.91 -46.09 6.87
CA ASN A 268 -4.99 -46.74 8.18
C ASN A 268 -5.85 -48.01 8.15
N THR A 269 -6.93 -48.03 7.34
CA THR A 269 -7.76 -49.23 7.17
C THR A 269 -6.98 -50.38 6.50
N THR A 270 -6.10 -50.06 5.55
CA THR A 270 -5.21 -51.05 4.92
C THR A 270 -4.15 -51.54 5.90
N LEU A 271 -3.44 -50.61 6.58
CA LEU A 271 -2.41 -50.95 7.57
C LEU A 271 -2.94 -51.81 8.72
N LYS A 272 -4.19 -51.56 9.15
CA LYS A 272 -4.86 -52.39 10.16
C LYS A 272 -4.88 -53.86 9.74
N LYS A 273 -5.34 -54.16 8.52
CA LYS A 273 -5.40 -55.53 8.00
C LYS A 273 -4.01 -56.15 7.90
N GLU A 274 -3.03 -55.41 7.37
CA GLU A 274 -1.65 -55.87 7.23
C GLU A 274 -1.02 -56.22 8.59
N HIS A 275 -1.25 -55.39 9.62
CA HIS A 275 -0.75 -55.64 10.97
C HIS A 275 -1.48 -56.81 11.65
N GLU A 276 -2.80 -56.92 11.50
CA GLU A 276 -3.59 -58.07 11.99
C GLU A 276 -3.12 -59.39 11.34
N ASP A 277 -2.87 -59.40 10.03
CA ASP A 277 -2.35 -60.56 9.31
C ASP A 277 -0.92 -60.91 9.75
N SER A 278 -0.05 -59.91 9.93
CA SER A 278 1.32 -60.15 10.41
C SER A 278 1.33 -60.70 11.85
N ILE A 279 0.45 -60.23 12.73
CA ILE A 279 0.30 -60.79 14.08
C ILE A 279 -0.21 -62.23 14.00
N ARG A 280 -1.17 -62.52 13.10
CA ARG A 280 -1.68 -63.88 12.88
C ARG A 280 -0.58 -64.84 12.44
N ILE A 281 0.35 -64.38 11.59
CA ILE A 281 1.52 -65.16 11.17
C ILE A 281 2.45 -65.46 12.36
N GLU A 282 2.80 -64.46 13.17
CA GLU A 282 3.66 -64.67 14.35
C GLU A 282 3.00 -65.58 15.39
N LYS A 283 1.68 -65.44 15.59
CA LYS A 283 0.89 -66.32 16.45
C LYS A 283 0.91 -67.77 15.96
N ALA A 284 0.76 -68.02 14.66
CA ALA A 284 0.87 -69.37 14.11
C ALA A 284 2.27 -69.98 14.29
N LYS A 285 3.33 -69.17 14.22
CA LYS A 285 4.70 -69.61 14.55
C LYS A 285 4.82 -69.96 16.03
N ALA A 286 4.26 -69.14 16.92
CA ALA A 286 4.22 -69.40 18.36
C ALA A 286 3.46 -70.71 18.69
N ASP A 287 2.28 -70.93 18.10
CA ASP A 287 1.47 -72.14 18.28
C ASP A 287 2.26 -73.41 17.91
N LYS A 288 2.95 -73.37 16.75
CA LYS A 288 3.78 -74.49 16.28
C LYS A 288 4.95 -74.77 17.22
N LEU A 289 5.58 -73.73 17.77
CA LEU A 289 6.78 -73.85 18.60
C LEU A 289 6.43 -74.29 20.04
N LEU A 290 5.32 -73.81 20.58
CA LEU A 290 4.84 -74.14 21.93
C LEU A 290 3.97 -75.40 21.97
N LEU A 291 3.60 -75.97 20.81
CA LEU A 291 2.66 -77.09 20.69
C LEU A 291 1.33 -76.81 21.43
N LYS A 292 0.87 -75.56 21.36
CA LYS A 292 -0.34 -75.06 22.01
C LYS A 292 -1.20 -74.38 20.95
N THR A 293 -2.51 -74.53 21.06
CA THR A 293 -3.45 -73.74 20.25
C THR A 293 -3.71 -72.40 20.95
N ASP A 294 -3.68 -71.31 20.18
CA ASP A 294 -3.99 -69.98 20.68
C ASP A 294 -2.97 -69.45 21.71
N ALA A 295 -1.68 -69.59 21.40
CA ALA A 295 -0.59 -69.05 22.19
C ALA A 295 -0.73 -67.54 22.37
N THR A 296 -0.35 -67.06 23.55
CA THR A 296 -0.28 -65.64 23.91
C THR A 296 1.18 -65.20 24.10
N ILE A 297 1.43 -63.89 24.13
CA ILE A 297 2.76 -63.34 24.47
C ILE A 297 3.20 -63.83 25.87
N SER A 298 2.26 -63.92 26.82
CA SER A 298 2.54 -64.44 28.16
C SER A 298 2.96 -65.91 28.16
N ASP A 299 2.43 -66.73 27.25
CA ASP A 299 2.86 -68.12 27.08
C ASP A 299 4.31 -68.23 26.58
N LEU A 300 4.72 -67.34 25.66
CA LEU A 300 6.11 -67.28 25.18
C LEU A 300 7.06 -66.87 26.31
N GLU A 301 6.67 -65.91 27.15
CA GLU A 301 7.43 -65.51 28.34
C GLU A 301 7.59 -66.67 29.34
N ALA A 302 6.51 -67.39 29.62
CA ALA A 302 6.55 -68.55 30.51
C ALA A 302 7.48 -69.65 29.98
N GLU A 303 7.51 -69.90 28.67
CA GLU A 303 8.41 -70.90 28.08
C GLU A 303 9.88 -70.45 28.09
N LEU A 304 10.18 -69.16 27.91
CA LEU A 304 11.54 -68.62 28.07
C LEU A 304 12.09 -68.86 29.47
N VAL A 305 11.26 -68.66 30.51
CA VAL A 305 11.64 -68.92 31.91
C VAL A 305 12.00 -70.40 32.12
N LYS A 306 11.18 -71.33 31.60
CA LYS A 306 11.48 -72.78 31.70
C LYS A 306 12.79 -73.15 31.00
N ILE A 307 13.06 -72.57 29.83
CA ILE A 307 14.30 -72.82 29.09
C ILE A 307 15.51 -72.33 29.90
N ASP A 308 15.42 -71.15 30.51
CA ASP A 308 16.49 -70.60 31.34
C ASP A 308 16.78 -71.46 32.59
N GLU A 309 15.73 -71.99 33.24
CA GLU A 309 15.89 -72.94 34.35
C GLU A 309 16.54 -74.25 33.90
N ALA A 310 16.15 -74.79 32.75
CA ALA A 310 16.72 -76.02 32.19
C ALA A 310 18.21 -75.85 31.80
N ILE A 311 18.59 -74.70 31.26
CA ILE A 311 19.99 -74.37 30.97
C ILE A 311 20.80 -74.30 32.27
N LYS A 312 20.29 -73.60 33.30
CA LYS A 312 20.95 -73.50 34.61
C LYS A 312 21.17 -74.88 35.23
N ALA A 313 20.15 -75.74 35.25
CA ALA A 313 20.25 -77.09 35.79
C ALA A 313 21.27 -77.95 35.03
N THR A 314 21.26 -77.90 33.69
CA THR A 314 22.19 -78.68 32.85
C THR A 314 23.64 -78.21 33.01
N ASN A 315 23.87 -76.90 33.14
CA ASN A 315 25.21 -76.37 33.41
C ASN A 315 25.75 -76.76 34.79
N ALA A 316 24.89 -76.81 35.82
CA ALA A 316 25.27 -77.26 37.15
C ALA A 316 25.69 -78.75 37.16
N ASP A 317 24.97 -79.59 36.41
CA ASP A 317 25.30 -81.01 36.23
C ASP A 317 26.67 -81.19 35.55
N THR A 318 26.95 -80.44 34.47
CA THR A 318 28.27 -80.44 33.79
C THR A 318 29.42 -80.10 34.73
N LEU A 319 29.24 -79.10 35.62
CA LEU A 319 30.28 -78.69 36.58
C LEU A 319 30.60 -79.79 37.60
N SER A 320 29.62 -80.60 37.99
CA SER A 320 29.81 -81.70 38.94
C SER A 320 30.62 -82.89 38.39
N LEU A 321 30.79 -82.96 37.06
CA LEU A 321 31.42 -84.09 36.36
C LEU A 321 32.92 -83.88 36.07
N SER A 322 33.50 -82.71 36.34
CA SER A 322 34.92 -82.43 36.02
C SER A 322 35.90 -83.16 36.96
N THR A 323 36.88 -83.89 36.42
CA THR A 323 37.96 -84.56 37.19
C THR A 323 39.33 -84.47 36.49
N THR A 324 40.42 -84.66 37.25
CA THR A 324 41.81 -84.69 36.77
C THR A 324 42.04 -85.76 35.71
N ALA A 325 42.77 -85.43 34.64
CA ALA A 325 42.99 -86.30 33.49
C ALA A 325 44.03 -87.41 33.74
N ILE A 326 43.70 -88.65 33.38
CA ILE A 326 44.58 -89.83 33.40
C ILE A 326 45.24 -90.03 32.02
N GLN A 327 46.56 -90.29 31.99
CA GLN A 327 47.30 -90.62 30.75
C GLN A 327 47.29 -92.14 30.55
N PHE A 328 46.50 -92.65 29.62
CA PHE A 328 46.32 -94.08 29.43
C PHE A 328 47.54 -94.75 28.75
N HIS A 329 47.93 -95.91 29.28
CA HIS A 329 48.91 -96.83 28.71
C HIS A 329 48.72 -98.22 29.34
N SER A 330 49.13 -99.26 28.63
CA SER A 330 48.95 -100.65 29.01
C SER A 330 50.27 -101.40 29.16
N LYS A 331 50.21 -102.56 29.83
CA LYS A 331 51.35 -103.49 29.91
C LYS A 331 51.82 -103.94 28.52
N GLN A 332 50.87 -104.17 27.62
CA GLN A 332 51.12 -104.60 26.24
C GLN A 332 51.88 -103.53 25.45
N ASP A 333 51.62 -102.25 25.69
CA ASP A 333 52.32 -101.14 25.01
C ASP A 333 53.82 -101.17 25.36
N PHE A 334 54.16 -101.36 26.64
CA PHE A 334 55.54 -101.52 27.08
C PHE A 334 56.20 -102.80 26.54
N GLU A 335 55.51 -103.94 26.60
CA GLU A 335 56.02 -105.23 26.10
C GLU A 335 56.29 -105.19 24.59
N THR A 336 55.39 -104.57 23.83
CA THR A 336 55.51 -104.41 22.38
C THR A 336 56.64 -103.44 22.04
N ALA A 337 56.74 -102.30 22.73
CA ALA A 337 57.84 -101.35 22.54
C ALA A 337 59.20 -101.99 22.83
N ILE A 338 59.32 -102.79 23.89
CA ILE A 338 60.55 -103.51 24.24
C ILE A 338 60.88 -104.58 23.20
N GLN A 339 59.91 -105.38 22.76
CA GLN A 339 60.13 -106.45 21.79
C GLN A 339 60.62 -105.91 20.43
N ILE A 340 60.00 -104.83 19.94
CA ILE A 340 60.43 -104.17 18.70
C ILE A 340 61.83 -103.57 18.87
N LEU A 341 62.11 -102.96 20.02
CA LEU A 341 63.43 -102.40 20.33
C LEU A 341 64.52 -103.48 20.35
N GLU A 342 64.31 -104.60 21.04
CA GLU A 342 65.25 -105.72 21.11
C GLU A 342 65.57 -106.29 19.71
N GLY A 343 64.55 -106.50 18.87
CA GLY A 343 64.74 -107.00 17.51
C GLY A 343 65.54 -106.05 16.61
N ASN A 344 65.26 -104.75 16.70
CA ASN A 344 65.98 -103.74 15.93
C ASN A 344 67.41 -103.51 16.44
N LEU A 345 67.64 -103.64 17.75
CA LEU A 345 68.98 -103.61 18.34
C LEU A 345 69.83 -104.80 17.87
N GLN A 346 69.25 -106.01 17.82
CA GLN A 346 69.95 -107.18 17.28
C GLN A 346 70.36 -106.97 15.81
N ARG A 347 69.45 -106.47 14.98
CA ARG A 347 69.74 -106.18 13.56
C ARG A 347 70.81 -105.08 13.41
N PHE A 348 70.77 -104.07 14.27
CA PHE A 348 71.78 -103.02 14.31
C PHE A 348 73.18 -103.60 14.65
N ASP A 349 73.26 -104.52 15.61
CA ASP A 349 74.52 -105.17 16.00
C ASP A 349 75.09 -106.04 14.84
N GLU A 350 74.22 -106.78 14.13
CA GLU A 350 74.60 -107.56 12.93
C GLU A 350 75.15 -106.68 11.79
N LEU A 351 74.46 -105.58 11.47
CA LEU A 351 74.86 -104.65 10.42
C LEU A 351 76.16 -103.92 10.78
N THR A 352 76.36 -103.60 12.06
CA THR A 352 77.61 -103.02 12.56
C THR A 352 78.80 -103.96 12.33
N SER A 353 78.63 -105.27 12.59
CA SER A 353 79.67 -106.27 12.33
C SER A 353 79.97 -106.39 10.84
N ALA A 354 78.93 -106.50 10.01
CA ALA A 354 79.08 -106.66 8.56
C ALA A 354 79.80 -105.46 7.89
N LEU A 355 79.53 -104.23 8.36
CA LEU A 355 80.22 -103.02 7.89
C LEU A 355 81.69 -102.98 8.30
N ASN A 356 82.00 -103.44 9.52
CA ASN A 356 83.39 -103.52 9.98
C ASN A 356 84.21 -104.52 9.16
N ASP A 357 83.61 -105.65 8.77
CA ASP A 357 84.27 -106.66 7.92
C ASP A 357 84.50 -106.17 6.47
N ALA A 358 83.65 -105.28 5.95
CA ALA A 358 83.74 -104.71 4.61
C ALA A 358 84.58 -103.41 4.49
N LYS A 359 85.27 -103.00 5.56
CA LYS A 359 85.89 -101.66 5.71
C LYS A 359 86.83 -101.23 4.58
N THR A 360 87.62 -102.16 4.04
CA THR A 360 88.51 -101.90 2.89
C THR A 360 87.71 -101.60 1.63
N ASN A 361 86.61 -102.33 1.40
CA ASN A 361 85.75 -102.17 0.24
C ASN A 361 84.88 -100.90 0.32
N VAL A 362 84.48 -100.49 1.53
CA VAL A 362 83.87 -99.16 1.78
C VAL A 362 84.82 -98.04 1.33
N SER A 363 86.11 -98.18 1.68
CA SER A 363 87.12 -97.18 1.33
C SER A 363 87.35 -97.08 -0.19
N PHE A 364 87.34 -98.22 -0.90
CA PHE A 364 87.39 -98.24 -2.37
C PHE A 364 86.11 -97.70 -3.02
N SER A 365 84.93 -97.98 -2.45
CA SER A 365 83.65 -97.44 -2.93
C SER A 365 83.64 -95.91 -2.87
N ASN A 366 84.13 -95.33 -1.78
CA ASN A 366 84.25 -93.88 -1.64
C ASN A 366 85.25 -93.28 -2.64
N LEU A 367 86.40 -93.93 -2.83
CA LEU A 367 87.42 -93.49 -3.81
C LEU A 367 86.87 -93.48 -5.24
N TYR A 368 86.22 -94.56 -5.70
CA TYR A 368 85.68 -94.62 -7.06
C TYR A 368 84.49 -93.67 -7.25
N THR A 369 83.68 -93.44 -6.21
CA THR A 369 82.60 -92.44 -6.25
C THR A 369 83.18 -91.04 -6.49
N ALA A 370 84.23 -90.67 -5.75
CA ALA A 370 84.90 -89.39 -5.93
C ALA A 370 85.53 -89.24 -7.34
N ILE A 371 86.06 -90.33 -7.92
CA ILE A 371 86.59 -90.31 -9.29
C ILE A 371 85.48 -90.04 -10.33
N LEU A 372 84.28 -90.62 -10.18
CA LEU A 372 83.16 -90.34 -11.08
C LEU A 372 82.62 -88.92 -10.93
N GLU A 373 82.57 -88.38 -9.72
CA GLU A 373 82.10 -87.00 -9.48
C GLU A 373 82.98 -85.97 -10.21
N LEU A 374 84.27 -86.24 -10.39
CA LEU A 374 85.18 -85.34 -11.11
C LEU A 374 85.02 -85.37 -12.65
N GLN A 375 84.26 -86.33 -13.21
CA GLN A 375 84.05 -86.50 -14.65
C GLN A 375 83.38 -85.29 -15.31
N SER A 376 82.55 -84.55 -14.57
CA SER A 376 81.90 -83.33 -15.07
C SER A 376 82.85 -82.13 -15.28
N THR A 377 84.07 -82.20 -14.73
CA THR A 377 85.03 -81.08 -14.69
C THR A 377 86.31 -81.33 -15.47
N VAL A 378 86.74 -82.58 -15.57
CA VAL A 378 87.98 -82.97 -16.26
C VAL A 378 87.62 -83.94 -17.37
N THR A 379 87.56 -83.45 -18.62
CA THR A 379 87.02 -84.23 -19.75
C THR A 379 88.08 -84.90 -20.60
N ASP A 380 89.30 -84.36 -20.64
CA ASP A 380 90.28 -84.74 -21.66
C ASP A 380 91.52 -85.43 -21.07
N VAL A 381 91.66 -85.46 -19.74
CA VAL A 381 92.77 -86.08 -19.01
C VAL A 381 92.28 -86.93 -17.81
N CYS A 382 93.12 -87.84 -17.32
CA CYS A 382 92.85 -88.59 -16.10
C CYS A 382 92.90 -87.66 -14.86
N PRO A 383 91.86 -87.59 -14.02
CA PRO A 383 91.79 -86.65 -12.89
C PRO A 383 92.77 -86.95 -11.74
N SER A 384 93.50 -88.07 -11.81
CA SER A 384 94.49 -88.44 -10.79
C SER A 384 95.94 -88.27 -11.26
N CYS A 385 96.22 -88.33 -12.56
CA CYS A 385 97.59 -88.33 -13.08
C CYS A 385 97.78 -87.50 -14.35
N ASP A 386 96.76 -86.73 -14.75
CA ASP A 386 96.72 -85.79 -15.88
C ASP A 386 97.09 -86.38 -17.25
N THR A 387 97.14 -87.70 -17.38
CA THR A 387 97.40 -88.38 -18.66
C THR A 387 96.20 -88.17 -19.60
N PRO A 388 96.39 -87.67 -20.83
CA PRO A 388 95.31 -87.53 -21.81
C PRO A 388 94.55 -88.83 -22.00
N LEU A 389 93.21 -88.77 -22.00
CA LEU A 389 92.37 -89.97 -21.97
C LEU A 389 92.63 -90.93 -23.15
N GLU A 390 93.01 -90.37 -24.32
CA GLU A 390 93.40 -91.14 -25.51
C GLU A 390 94.59 -92.08 -25.27
N ASN A 391 95.47 -91.72 -24.33
CA ASN A 391 96.68 -92.47 -23.99
C ASN A 391 96.49 -93.37 -22.75
N THR A 392 95.29 -93.40 -22.15
CA THR A 392 95.04 -94.24 -20.97
C THR A 392 94.75 -95.70 -21.36
N THR A 393 95.36 -96.65 -20.65
CA THR A 393 95.17 -98.09 -20.91
C THR A 393 93.74 -98.55 -20.61
N LYS A 394 93.12 -97.95 -19.60
CA LYS A 394 91.69 -98.01 -19.32
C LYS A 394 91.26 -96.62 -18.85
N ASN A 395 90.18 -96.12 -19.43
CA ASN A 395 89.63 -94.84 -19.02
C ASN A 395 89.28 -94.90 -17.51
N PRO A 396 89.83 -94.01 -16.67
CA PRO A 396 89.65 -94.03 -15.22
C PRO A 396 88.19 -93.87 -14.79
N PHE A 397 87.40 -93.09 -15.53
CA PHE A 397 85.97 -92.94 -15.28
C PHE A 397 85.21 -94.22 -15.61
N SER A 398 85.53 -94.87 -16.74
CA SER A 398 84.96 -96.17 -17.10
C SER A 398 85.29 -97.23 -16.05
N LYS A 399 86.54 -97.25 -15.54
CA LYS A 399 86.96 -98.18 -14.50
C LYS A 399 86.27 -97.90 -13.16
N ALA A 400 86.14 -96.65 -12.75
CA ALA A 400 85.42 -96.29 -11.54
C ALA A 400 83.94 -96.72 -11.61
N ASN A 401 83.30 -96.55 -12.78
CA ASN A 401 81.94 -97.01 -13.01
C ASN A 401 81.83 -98.56 -12.95
N GLU A 402 82.75 -99.27 -13.60
CA GLU A 402 82.82 -100.74 -13.54
C GLU A 402 83.01 -101.27 -12.11
N GLU A 403 83.93 -100.67 -11.34
CA GLU A 403 84.24 -101.13 -9.98
C GLU A 403 83.17 -100.71 -8.96
N LEU A 404 82.49 -99.57 -9.13
CA LEU A 404 81.36 -99.19 -8.29
C LEU A 404 80.18 -100.13 -8.43
N VAL A 405 79.91 -100.65 -9.64
CA VAL A 405 78.88 -101.69 -9.84
C VAL A 405 79.21 -102.94 -9.02
N LYS A 406 80.49 -103.31 -8.89
CA LYS A 406 80.91 -104.45 -8.06
C LYS A 406 80.84 -104.16 -6.55
N LEU A 407 80.95 -102.88 -6.16
CA LEU A 407 80.92 -102.43 -4.76
C LEU A 407 79.53 -101.92 -4.32
N GLN A 408 78.53 -101.96 -5.20
CA GLN A 408 77.16 -101.50 -4.93
C GLN A 408 76.57 -102.14 -3.65
N GLY A 409 76.84 -103.43 -3.44
CA GLY A 409 76.35 -104.17 -2.27
C GLY A 409 76.80 -103.60 -0.93
N ILE A 410 77.93 -102.88 -0.83
CA ILE A 410 78.33 -102.25 0.45
C ILE A 410 77.74 -100.84 0.63
N LYS A 411 77.40 -100.11 -0.44
CA LYS A 411 76.57 -98.90 -0.31
C LYS A 411 75.16 -99.23 0.17
N GLU A 412 74.60 -100.34 -0.31
CA GLU A 412 73.30 -100.85 0.17
C GLU A 412 73.38 -101.23 1.66
N LEU A 413 74.48 -101.85 2.10
CA LEU A 413 74.73 -102.17 3.50
C LEU A 413 74.88 -100.93 4.40
N GLU A 414 75.59 -99.87 3.94
CA GLU A 414 75.68 -98.59 4.65
C GLU A 414 74.33 -97.88 4.80
N ALA A 415 73.50 -97.94 3.76
CA ALA A 415 72.15 -97.39 3.79
C ALA A 415 71.25 -98.14 4.78
N GLU A 416 71.32 -99.48 4.78
CA GLU A 416 70.55 -100.33 5.69
C GLU A 416 70.95 -100.09 7.16
N PHE A 417 72.25 -99.96 7.45
CA PHE A 417 72.74 -99.62 8.79
C PHE A 417 72.21 -98.28 9.30
N ASN A 418 72.29 -97.21 8.50
CA ASN A 418 71.82 -95.89 8.92
C ASN A 418 70.30 -95.84 9.12
N ALA A 419 69.54 -96.59 8.31
CA ALA A 419 68.10 -96.74 8.47
C ALA A 419 67.76 -97.43 9.80
N HIS A 420 68.42 -98.55 10.11
CA HIS A 420 68.20 -99.27 11.37
C HIS A 420 68.67 -98.47 12.60
N LYS A 421 69.76 -97.70 12.50
CA LYS A 421 70.19 -96.78 13.56
C LYS A 421 69.09 -95.79 13.95
N THR A 422 68.49 -95.14 12.95
CA THR A 422 67.41 -94.16 13.16
C THR A 422 66.17 -94.83 13.78
N LEU A 423 65.84 -96.03 13.31
CA LEU A 423 64.70 -96.80 13.82
C LEU A 423 64.87 -97.17 15.31
N VAL A 424 66.08 -97.55 15.72
CA VAL A 424 66.38 -97.83 17.13
C VAL A 424 66.23 -96.57 17.99
N GLU A 425 66.74 -95.42 17.53
CA GLU A 425 66.60 -94.13 18.25
C GLU A 425 65.12 -93.73 18.45
N GLN A 426 64.26 -93.96 17.45
CA GLN A 426 62.82 -93.71 17.56
C GLN A 426 62.13 -94.65 18.55
N ASN A 427 62.51 -95.93 18.56
CA ASN A 427 61.97 -96.90 19.51
C ASN A 427 62.35 -96.58 20.95
N LEU A 428 63.57 -96.10 21.19
CA LEU A 428 64.02 -95.65 22.51
C LEU A 428 63.19 -94.47 23.04
N LYS A 429 62.88 -93.48 22.19
CA LYS A 429 61.99 -92.35 22.56
C LYS A 429 60.56 -92.79 22.85
N SER A 430 60.06 -93.79 22.12
CA SER A 430 58.72 -94.34 22.36
C SER A 430 58.63 -95.00 23.74
N LEU A 431 59.66 -95.73 24.13
CA LEU A 431 59.76 -96.31 25.48
C LEU A 431 59.90 -95.23 26.56
N GLU A 432 60.68 -94.17 26.30
CA GLU A 432 60.80 -93.00 27.16
C GLU A 432 59.44 -92.31 27.39
N HIS A 433 58.63 -92.17 26.34
CA HIS A 433 57.29 -91.56 26.44
C HIS A 433 56.36 -92.38 27.34
N LEU A 434 56.31 -93.70 27.15
CA LEU A 434 55.51 -94.60 27.99
C LEU A 434 55.94 -94.51 29.46
N HIS A 435 57.25 -94.46 29.72
CA HIS A 435 57.79 -94.28 31.06
C HIS A 435 57.35 -92.93 31.66
N ASN A 436 57.40 -91.85 30.89
CA ASN A 436 56.96 -90.54 31.35
C ASN A 436 55.45 -90.47 31.62
N GLN A 437 54.61 -91.15 30.83
CA GLN A 437 53.17 -91.26 31.10
C GLN A 437 52.89 -91.99 32.42
N LEU A 438 53.64 -93.05 32.68
CA LEU A 438 53.57 -93.80 33.93
C LEU A 438 53.99 -92.94 35.13
N ASN A 439 55.06 -92.17 35.00
CA ASN A 439 55.50 -91.22 36.02
C ASN A 439 54.47 -90.10 36.27
N PHE A 440 53.86 -89.55 35.21
CA PHE A 440 52.79 -88.56 35.33
C PHE A 440 51.62 -89.08 36.17
N ASN A 441 51.14 -90.28 35.85
CA ASN A 441 50.03 -90.90 36.55
C ASN A 441 50.35 -91.15 38.03
N THR A 442 51.51 -91.73 38.32
CA THR A 442 51.93 -92.04 39.71
C THR A 442 52.18 -90.79 40.56
N THR A 443 52.59 -89.67 39.93
CA THR A 443 52.82 -88.39 40.61
C THR A 443 51.53 -87.59 40.82
N LYS A 444 50.59 -87.60 39.87
CA LYS A 444 49.42 -86.71 39.87
C LYS A 444 48.14 -87.33 40.40
N ILE A 445 48.06 -88.66 40.44
CA ILE A 445 46.83 -89.39 40.79
C ILE A 445 47.07 -90.16 42.08
N THR A 446 46.46 -89.68 43.17
CA THR A 446 46.64 -90.24 44.52
C THR A 446 46.34 -91.73 44.60
N ALA A 447 45.37 -92.23 43.82
CA ALA A 447 45.00 -93.65 43.77
C ALA A 447 46.07 -94.54 43.12
N LEU A 448 46.96 -93.97 42.30
CA LEU A 448 48.05 -94.67 41.63
C LEU A 448 49.38 -94.53 42.37
N THR A 449 49.47 -93.57 43.29
CA THR A 449 50.66 -93.35 44.13
C THR A 449 50.85 -94.53 45.08
N GLY A 450 52.02 -95.18 45.02
CA GLY A 450 52.37 -96.33 45.88
C GLY A 450 52.09 -97.72 45.29
N LEU A 451 51.48 -97.81 44.10
CA LEU A 451 51.36 -99.08 43.35
C LEU A 451 52.68 -99.50 42.69
N ILE A 452 53.66 -98.60 42.64
CA ILE A 452 55.03 -98.86 42.18
C ILE A 452 55.96 -98.61 43.37
N ALA A 453 56.79 -99.61 43.70
CA ALA A 453 57.71 -99.52 44.84
C ALA A 453 58.76 -98.41 44.65
N SER A 454 58.99 -97.63 45.71
CA SER A 454 60.01 -96.57 45.74
C SER A 454 61.41 -97.16 45.57
N GLY A 455 62.22 -96.58 44.67
CA GLY A 455 63.57 -97.05 44.35
C GLY A 455 63.66 -98.01 43.16
N THR A 456 62.55 -98.28 42.46
CA THR A 456 62.56 -98.98 41.17
C THR A 456 62.98 -98.04 40.03
N ALA A 457 63.53 -98.60 38.95
CA ALA A 457 63.94 -97.83 37.76
C ALA A 457 62.75 -97.13 37.07
N LEU A 458 61.52 -97.57 37.36
CA LEU A 458 60.25 -97.03 36.86
C LEU A 458 59.69 -95.88 37.70
N HIS A 459 60.27 -95.58 38.86
CA HIS A 459 59.84 -94.52 39.77
C HIS A 459 60.67 -93.22 39.61
N THR A 460 61.63 -93.21 38.69
CA THR A 460 62.50 -92.05 38.38
C THR A 460 62.23 -91.53 36.98
N ALA A 461 62.70 -90.34 36.64
CA ALA A 461 62.66 -89.87 35.24
C ALA A 461 63.40 -90.87 34.33
N SER A 462 62.88 -91.09 33.12
CA SER A 462 63.52 -92.00 32.15
C SER A 462 64.95 -91.53 31.84
N PRO A 463 65.95 -92.44 31.77
CA PRO A 463 67.30 -92.07 31.36
C PRO A 463 67.33 -91.68 29.87
N GLU A 464 68.21 -90.73 29.51
CA GLU A 464 68.52 -90.45 28.10
C GLU A 464 69.35 -91.60 27.52
N TYR A 465 68.81 -92.25 26.49
CA TYR A 465 69.48 -93.38 25.84
C TYR A 465 70.48 -92.88 24.78
N SER A 466 71.71 -93.39 24.80
CA SER A 466 72.71 -93.16 23.76
C SER A 466 73.25 -94.48 23.21
N LEU A 467 73.23 -94.63 21.88
CA LEU A 467 73.77 -95.79 21.19
C LEU A 467 75.28 -95.99 21.42
N THR A 468 75.99 -94.96 21.90
CA THR A 468 77.41 -95.07 22.29
C THR A 468 77.63 -95.93 23.54
N ASN A 469 76.59 -96.15 24.37
CA ASN A 469 76.64 -96.97 25.58
C ASN A 469 75.65 -98.15 25.52
N ARG A 470 75.83 -99.02 24.51
CA ARG A 470 75.00 -100.21 24.26
C ARG A 470 74.72 -101.08 25.51
N PRO A 471 75.70 -101.36 26.41
CA PRO A 471 75.44 -102.17 27.61
C PRO A 471 74.45 -101.54 28.60
N GLN A 472 74.41 -100.21 28.69
CA GLN A 472 73.48 -99.49 29.55
C GLN A 472 72.03 -99.63 29.05
N ILE A 473 71.83 -99.63 27.72
CA ILE A 473 70.52 -99.82 27.11
C ILE A 473 69.99 -101.21 27.44
N ASP A 474 70.80 -102.26 27.26
CA ASP A 474 70.38 -103.64 27.58
C ASP A 474 70.04 -103.81 29.06
N THR A 475 70.86 -103.24 29.95
CA THR A 475 70.62 -103.31 31.40
C THR A 475 69.31 -102.62 31.79
N THR A 476 69.03 -101.45 31.20
CA THR A 476 67.83 -100.66 31.51
C THR A 476 66.57 -101.32 30.94
N VAL A 477 66.62 -101.78 29.69
CA VAL A 477 65.51 -102.48 29.03
C VAL A 477 65.20 -103.78 29.77
N ALA A 478 66.21 -104.57 30.15
CA ALA A 478 66.03 -105.76 30.96
C ALA A 478 65.43 -105.46 32.34
N SER A 479 65.88 -104.38 32.99
CA SER A 479 65.30 -103.92 34.27
C SER A 479 63.82 -103.57 34.13
N ILE A 480 63.46 -102.75 33.14
CA ILE A 480 62.06 -102.39 32.86
C ILE A 480 61.24 -103.67 32.60
N LYS A 481 61.72 -104.54 31.70
CA LYS A 481 61.05 -105.80 31.35
C LYS A 481 60.80 -106.70 32.55
N SER A 482 61.77 -106.82 33.46
CA SER A 482 61.62 -107.60 34.69
C SER A 482 60.60 -107.01 35.66
N GLN A 483 60.50 -105.67 35.72
CA GLN A 483 59.60 -104.96 36.63
C GLN A 483 58.17 -104.88 36.11
N LEU A 484 57.92 -104.92 34.79
CA LEU A 484 56.58 -104.89 34.20
C LEU A 484 55.64 -105.98 34.75
N ALA A 485 56.18 -107.16 35.07
CA ALA A 485 55.42 -108.25 35.68
C ALA A 485 54.97 -107.92 37.12
N THR A 486 55.75 -107.12 37.85
CA THR A 486 55.49 -106.77 39.26
C THR A 486 54.48 -105.64 39.45
N ILE A 487 54.24 -104.83 38.41
CA ILE A 487 53.34 -103.66 38.44
C ILE A 487 52.01 -103.90 37.71
N SER A 488 51.54 -105.15 37.61
CA SER A 488 50.29 -105.46 36.92
C SER A 488 49.06 -104.77 37.53
N SER A 489 49.04 -104.57 38.85
CA SER A 489 47.95 -103.87 39.56
C SER A 489 47.82 -102.40 39.16
N TYR A 490 48.95 -101.73 38.86
CA TYR A 490 48.97 -100.36 38.37
C TYR A 490 48.25 -100.24 37.02
N PHE A 491 48.55 -101.12 36.06
CA PHE A 491 47.91 -101.07 34.74
C PHE A 491 46.40 -101.35 34.81
N THR A 492 45.96 -102.24 35.71
CA THR A 492 44.53 -102.48 35.96
C THR A 492 43.84 -101.24 36.50
N GLU A 493 44.45 -100.56 37.48
CA GLU A 493 43.87 -99.34 38.06
C GLU A 493 43.83 -98.18 37.04
N VAL A 494 44.90 -97.98 36.26
CA VAL A 494 44.93 -96.98 35.16
C VAL A 494 43.79 -97.20 34.16
N ALA A 495 43.55 -98.46 33.76
CA ALA A 495 42.47 -98.79 32.84
C ALA A 495 41.09 -98.46 33.43
N THR A 496 40.83 -98.83 34.68
CA THR A 496 39.54 -98.53 35.33
C THR A 496 39.29 -97.03 35.54
N LEU A 497 40.32 -96.27 35.90
CA LEU A 497 40.22 -94.82 36.07
C LEU A 497 39.98 -94.12 34.73
N HIS A 498 40.68 -94.53 33.67
CA HIS A 498 40.49 -93.99 32.31
C HIS A 498 39.08 -94.28 31.78
N GLU A 499 38.55 -95.48 32.02
CA GLU A 499 37.17 -95.84 31.64
C GLU A 499 36.14 -94.92 32.33
N ARG A 500 36.29 -94.69 33.65
CA ARG A 500 35.42 -93.76 34.40
C ARG A 500 35.50 -92.32 33.87
N GLN A 501 36.69 -91.85 33.50
CA GLN A 501 36.87 -90.52 32.92
C GLN A 501 36.19 -90.40 31.54
N SER A 502 36.34 -91.41 30.69
CA SER A 502 35.73 -91.45 29.36
C SER A 502 34.20 -91.40 29.45
N GLN A 503 33.60 -92.17 30.37
CA GLN A 503 32.15 -92.13 30.63
C GLN A 503 31.66 -90.73 31.07
N LYS A 504 32.41 -90.04 31.94
CA LYS A 504 32.08 -88.66 32.34
C LYS A 504 32.18 -87.66 31.20
N GLN A 505 33.19 -87.80 30.32
CA GLN A 505 33.37 -86.90 29.18
C GLN A 505 32.24 -87.04 28.15
N ILE A 506 31.72 -88.26 27.95
CA ILE A 506 30.54 -88.50 27.11
C ILE A 506 29.34 -87.74 27.66
N ALA A 507 29.11 -87.79 28.98
CA ALA A 507 28.02 -87.06 29.64
C ALA A 507 28.18 -85.53 29.51
N ILE A 508 29.39 -84.99 29.67
CA ILE A 508 29.68 -83.56 29.48
C ILE A 508 29.36 -83.12 28.04
N ASN A 509 29.78 -83.88 27.04
CA ASN A 509 29.51 -83.57 25.63
C ASN A 509 28.00 -83.59 25.34
N ALA A 510 27.27 -84.54 25.91
CA ALA A 510 25.81 -84.61 25.80
C ALA A 510 25.12 -83.39 26.44
N ASN A 511 25.57 -82.96 27.63
CA ASN A 511 25.04 -81.77 28.30
C ASN A 511 25.31 -80.49 27.50
N ASN A 512 26.50 -80.33 26.92
CA ASN A 512 26.83 -79.19 26.06
C ASN A 512 25.94 -79.13 24.81
N ALA A 513 25.72 -80.28 24.15
CA ALA A 513 24.80 -80.37 23.01
C ALA A 513 23.37 -79.99 23.41
N LYS A 514 22.90 -80.45 24.58
CA LYS A 514 21.58 -80.09 25.13
C LYS A 514 21.43 -78.59 25.40
N VAL A 515 22.45 -77.95 25.99
CA VAL A 515 22.46 -76.49 26.23
C VAL A 515 22.45 -75.71 24.92
N SER A 516 23.19 -76.15 23.91
CA SER A 516 23.16 -75.52 22.57
C SER A 516 21.75 -75.55 21.98
N ALA A 517 21.09 -76.71 21.99
CA ALA A 517 19.73 -76.85 21.49
C ALA A 517 18.71 -75.98 22.24
N LEU A 518 18.84 -75.87 23.58
CA LEU A 518 18.00 -74.99 24.39
C LEU A 518 18.20 -73.51 24.03
N ASN A 519 19.45 -73.08 23.80
CA ASN A 519 19.75 -71.70 23.40
C ASN A 519 19.23 -71.34 22.01
N ASP A 520 19.24 -72.27 21.05
CA ASP A 520 18.67 -72.05 19.72
C ASP A 520 17.14 -71.92 19.78
N ARG A 521 16.50 -72.73 20.63
CA ARG A 521 15.06 -72.62 20.90
C ARG A 521 14.72 -71.28 21.58
N LYS A 522 15.52 -70.84 22.55
CA LYS A 522 15.37 -69.53 23.23
C LYS A 522 15.37 -68.38 22.23
N ARG A 523 16.40 -68.29 21.36
CA ARG A 523 16.53 -67.24 20.34
C ARG A 523 15.34 -67.20 19.38
N SER A 524 14.82 -68.37 19.01
CA SER A 524 13.65 -68.49 18.14
C SER A 524 12.38 -67.89 18.79
N ILE A 525 12.17 -68.16 20.09
CA ILE A 525 11.03 -67.62 20.84
C ILE A 525 11.15 -66.09 21.04
N GLU A 526 12.33 -65.60 21.38
CA GLU A 526 12.58 -64.16 21.58
C GLU A 526 12.33 -63.36 20.29
N SER A 527 12.72 -63.90 19.14
CA SER A 527 12.45 -63.27 17.84
C SER A 527 10.96 -63.15 17.54
N ILE A 528 10.19 -64.22 17.75
CA ILE A 528 8.73 -64.22 17.54
C ILE A 528 8.06 -63.22 18.49
N LYS A 529 8.43 -63.24 19.78
CA LYS A 529 7.87 -62.32 20.80
C LYS A 529 8.08 -60.86 20.40
N THR A 530 9.31 -60.50 20.06
CA THR A 530 9.68 -59.11 19.71
C THR A 530 8.95 -58.62 18.46
N ASN A 531 8.84 -59.48 17.43
CA ASN A 531 8.13 -59.12 16.20
C ASN A 531 6.62 -58.93 16.45
N TRP A 532 6.02 -59.78 17.28
CA TRP A 532 4.62 -59.64 17.67
C TRP A 532 4.39 -58.33 18.44
N GLU A 533 5.12 -58.05 19.51
CA GLU A 533 4.96 -56.83 20.33
C GLU A 533 5.11 -55.53 19.51
N ASN A 534 6.10 -55.49 18.62
CA ASN A 534 6.32 -54.35 17.73
C ASN A 534 5.14 -54.14 16.77
N THR A 535 4.58 -55.23 16.23
CA THR A 535 3.44 -55.16 15.31
C THR A 535 2.16 -54.79 16.06
N GLN A 536 1.99 -55.28 17.30
CA GLN A 536 0.86 -54.93 18.17
C GLN A 536 0.84 -53.43 18.48
N THR A 537 2.00 -52.85 18.82
CA THR A 537 2.11 -51.41 19.09
C THR A 537 1.71 -50.56 17.88
N LYS A 538 2.10 -50.98 16.66
CA LYS A 538 1.69 -50.31 15.41
C LYS A 538 0.19 -50.44 15.16
N LEU A 539 -0.39 -51.61 15.41
CA LEU A 539 -1.83 -51.84 15.29
C LEU A 539 -2.63 -50.97 16.27
N ASP A 540 -2.17 -50.82 17.52
CA ASP A 540 -2.83 -50.00 18.53
C ASP A 540 -2.85 -48.52 18.14
N ALA A 541 -1.76 -47.99 17.59
CA ALA A 541 -1.69 -46.62 17.08
C ALA A 541 -2.66 -46.39 15.91
N VAL A 542 -2.75 -47.35 14.98
CA VAL A 542 -3.70 -47.30 13.86
C VAL A 542 -5.15 -47.37 14.35
N ASN A 543 -5.45 -48.24 15.33
CA ASN A 543 -6.79 -48.35 15.91
C ASN A 543 -7.21 -47.08 16.65
N LEU A 544 -6.29 -46.41 17.36
CA LEU A 544 -6.56 -45.12 17.99
C LEU A 544 -6.94 -44.06 16.93
N ALA A 545 -6.17 -43.96 15.84
CA ALA A 545 -6.44 -43.02 14.76
C ALA A 545 -7.78 -43.30 14.04
N LEU A 546 -8.11 -44.58 13.82
CA LEU A 546 -9.43 -44.98 13.28
C LEU A 546 -10.57 -44.65 14.26
N GLY A 547 -10.32 -44.77 15.57
CA GLY A 547 -11.29 -44.46 16.62
C GLY A 547 -11.65 -42.97 16.71
N THR A 548 -10.66 -42.07 16.54
CA THR A 548 -10.91 -40.61 16.61
C THR A 548 -11.41 -40.02 15.28
N TYR A 549 -11.23 -40.73 14.16
CA TYR A 549 -11.57 -40.26 12.81
C TYR A 549 -12.96 -39.61 12.70
N THR A 550 -14.00 -40.25 13.23
CA THR A 550 -15.37 -39.72 13.13
C THR A 550 -15.56 -38.41 13.89
N THR A 551 -14.90 -38.26 15.04
CA THR A 551 -14.93 -37.04 15.86
C THR A 551 -14.15 -35.92 15.17
N ASP A 552 -12.95 -36.22 14.67
CA ASP A 552 -12.10 -35.26 13.96
C ASP A 552 -12.77 -34.76 12.67
N LEU A 553 -13.39 -35.68 11.93
CA LEU A 553 -14.14 -35.35 10.72
C LEU A 553 -15.35 -34.44 11.03
N SER A 554 -16.10 -34.73 12.09
CA SER A 554 -17.23 -33.89 12.52
C SER A 554 -16.80 -32.46 12.89
N ASN A 555 -15.67 -32.31 13.59
CA ASN A 555 -15.12 -31.00 13.94
C ASN A 555 -14.67 -30.23 12.69
N LEU A 556 -13.98 -30.91 11.76
CA LEU A 556 -13.57 -30.29 10.50
C LEU A 556 -14.76 -29.89 9.62
N TYR A 557 -15.87 -30.63 9.62
CA TYR A 557 -17.08 -30.20 8.89
C TYR A 557 -17.72 -28.94 9.48
N ASN A 558 -17.68 -28.77 10.80
CA ASN A 558 -18.13 -27.52 11.44
C ASN A 558 -17.25 -26.34 11.04
N GLU A 559 -15.92 -26.52 11.00
CA GLU A 559 -14.97 -25.52 10.50
C GLU A 559 -15.19 -25.26 9.00
N LYS A 560 -15.47 -26.30 8.21
CA LYS A 560 -15.74 -26.19 6.77
C LYS A 560 -16.97 -25.34 6.49
N ASN A 561 -18.04 -25.48 7.28
CA ASN A 561 -19.21 -24.62 7.13
C ASN A 561 -18.86 -23.13 7.31
N ILE A 562 -17.90 -22.79 8.17
CA ILE A 562 -17.43 -21.40 8.33
C ILE A 562 -16.60 -20.97 7.12
N GLU A 563 -15.72 -21.84 6.63
CA GLU A 563 -14.93 -21.63 5.40
C GLU A 563 -15.82 -21.41 4.17
N ASP A 564 -16.84 -22.25 3.99
CA ASP A 564 -17.80 -22.19 2.89
C ASP A 564 -18.64 -20.90 2.96
N ASN A 565 -19.14 -20.53 4.14
CA ASN A 565 -19.85 -19.27 4.34
C ASN A 565 -18.98 -18.05 3.96
N TYR A 566 -17.70 -18.07 4.34
CA TYR A 566 -16.74 -17.03 3.95
C TYR A 566 -16.54 -17.00 2.43
N ASN A 567 -16.34 -18.15 1.80
CA ASN A 567 -16.17 -18.25 0.36
C ASN A 567 -17.43 -17.80 -0.41
N SER A 568 -18.62 -18.12 0.07
CA SER A 568 -19.88 -17.63 -0.49
C SER A 568 -20.03 -16.12 -0.35
N PHE A 569 -19.59 -15.53 0.77
CA PHE A 569 -19.56 -14.08 0.96
C PHE A 569 -18.60 -13.39 -0.02
N ILE A 570 -17.43 -13.99 -0.29
CA ILE A 570 -16.51 -13.47 -1.31
C ILE A 570 -17.15 -13.47 -2.71
N GLU A 571 -17.84 -14.56 -3.10
CA GLU A 571 -18.57 -14.61 -4.38
C GLU A 571 -19.69 -13.56 -4.45
N LEU A 572 -20.44 -13.40 -3.36
CA LEU A 572 -21.48 -12.37 -3.23
C LEU A 572 -20.90 -10.97 -3.44
N LEU A 573 -19.73 -10.66 -2.85
CA LEU A 573 -19.04 -9.38 -3.04
C LEU A 573 -18.56 -9.18 -4.48
N ILE A 574 -18.08 -10.24 -5.15
CA ILE A 574 -17.68 -10.16 -6.57
C ILE A 574 -18.88 -9.76 -7.44
N THR A 575 -20.02 -10.45 -7.28
CA THR A 575 -21.25 -10.12 -8.02
C THR A 575 -21.75 -8.72 -7.67
N SER A 576 -21.73 -8.36 -6.39
CA SER A 576 -22.17 -7.04 -5.90
C SER A 576 -21.29 -5.92 -6.45
N TYR A 577 -19.97 -6.15 -6.60
CA TYR A 577 -19.05 -5.16 -7.15
C TYR A 577 -19.28 -4.91 -8.64
N SER A 578 -19.52 -5.96 -9.43
CA SER A 578 -19.89 -5.78 -10.84
C SER A 578 -21.13 -4.91 -10.99
N ASN A 579 -22.16 -5.16 -10.18
CA ASN A 579 -23.38 -4.34 -10.16
C ASN A 579 -23.09 -2.90 -9.68
N PHE A 580 -22.34 -2.73 -8.59
CA PHE A 580 -21.93 -1.43 -8.06
C PHE A 580 -21.19 -0.60 -9.11
N TYR A 581 -20.23 -1.19 -9.82
CA TYR A 581 -19.43 -0.50 -10.82
C TYR A 581 -20.30 -0.01 -11.98
N THR A 582 -21.19 -0.85 -12.52
CA THR A 582 -22.14 -0.47 -13.57
C THR A 582 -23.07 0.65 -13.11
N GLN A 583 -23.70 0.51 -11.95
CA GLN A 583 -24.61 1.53 -11.42
C GLN A 583 -23.90 2.85 -11.09
N LEU A 584 -22.64 2.81 -10.68
CA LEU A 584 -21.86 4.01 -10.42
C LEU A 584 -21.52 4.75 -11.74
N GLN A 585 -21.26 4.03 -12.84
CA GLN A 585 -21.11 4.62 -14.17
C GLN A 585 -22.44 5.24 -14.65
N GLU A 586 -23.55 4.54 -14.53
CA GLU A 586 -24.88 5.08 -14.87
C GLU A 586 -25.23 6.33 -14.05
N PHE A 587 -24.87 6.33 -12.75
CA PHE A 587 -25.03 7.49 -11.88
C PHE A 587 -24.17 8.67 -12.37
N LYS A 588 -22.92 8.42 -12.76
CA LYS A 588 -22.06 9.43 -13.39
C LYS A 588 -22.76 10.01 -14.61
N ASP A 589 -23.14 9.18 -15.57
CA ASP A 589 -23.69 9.63 -16.84
C ASP A 589 -24.99 10.42 -16.66
N LYS A 590 -25.87 9.97 -15.75
CA LYS A 590 -27.12 10.67 -15.41
C LYS A 590 -26.87 12.05 -14.79
N GLU A 591 -25.92 12.17 -13.86
CA GLU A 591 -25.57 13.46 -13.24
C GLU A 591 -24.95 14.42 -14.27
N PHE A 592 -24.11 13.90 -15.17
CA PHE A 592 -23.50 14.69 -16.25
C PHE A 592 -24.56 15.20 -17.23
N GLN A 593 -25.44 14.32 -17.74
CA GLN A 593 -26.53 14.69 -18.64
C GLN A 593 -27.46 15.73 -18.02
N THR A 594 -27.83 15.56 -16.74
CA THR A 594 -28.70 16.50 -16.03
C THR A 594 -28.07 17.89 -15.90
N ARG A 595 -26.74 17.97 -15.70
CA ARG A 595 -26.04 19.25 -15.65
C ARG A 595 -25.87 19.88 -17.02
N PHE A 596 -25.46 19.13 -18.04
CA PHE A 596 -25.23 19.68 -19.38
C PHE A 596 -26.51 20.24 -20.00
N GLY A 597 -27.64 19.53 -19.90
CA GLY A 597 -28.89 20.02 -20.47
C GLY A 597 -29.35 21.37 -19.89
N LYS A 598 -28.95 21.71 -18.66
CA LYS A 598 -29.19 23.04 -18.07
C LYS A 598 -28.15 24.09 -18.50
N LEU A 599 -26.91 23.67 -18.73
CA LEU A 599 -25.81 24.54 -19.14
C LEU A 599 -25.97 25.07 -20.56
N GLU A 600 -26.38 24.20 -21.49
CA GLU A 600 -26.53 24.51 -22.91
C GLU A 600 -27.40 25.74 -23.18
N SER A 601 -28.46 25.96 -22.38
CA SER A 601 -29.36 27.11 -22.54
C SER A 601 -28.76 28.45 -22.10
N GLU A 602 -27.75 28.45 -21.23
CA GLU A 602 -27.19 29.67 -20.62
C GLU A 602 -25.82 30.05 -21.20
N ILE A 603 -25.06 29.07 -21.73
CA ILE A 603 -23.72 29.32 -22.29
C ILE A 603 -23.76 30.35 -23.42
N ALA A 604 -24.72 30.22 -24.34
CA ALA A 604 -24.83 31.11 -25.49
C ALA A 604 -25.00 32.58 -25.07
N GLY A 605 -25.81 32.84 -24.03
CA GLY A 605 -26.07 34.20 -23.55
C GLY A 605 -24.81 34.90 -23.02
N PHE A 606 -23.99 34.22 -22.21
CA PHE A 606 -22.73 34.79 -21.73
C PHE A 606 -21.69 34.90 -22.86
N TYR A 607 -21.63 33.90 -23.75
CA TYR A 607 -20.69 33.91 -24.87
C TYR A 607 -20.94 35.10 -25.82
N THR A 608 -22.20 35.34 -26.19
CA THR A 608 -22.57 36.47 -27.05
C THR A 608 -22.29 37.82 -26.38
N GLN A 609 -22.43 37.95 -25.06
CA GLN A 609 -22.10 39.19 -24.34
C GLN A 609 -20.59 39.48 -24.36
N ILE A 610 -19.74 38.46 -24.18
CA ILE A 610 -18.28 38.62 -24.25
C ILE A 610 -17.82 38.98 -25.68
N ASN A 611 -18.53 38.44 -26.68
CA ASN A 611 -18.21 38.52 -28.11
C ASN A 611 -19.15 39.48 -28.87
N LYS A 612 -19.67 40.51 -28.20
CA LYS A 612 -20.73 41.40 -28.70
C LYS A 612 -20.40 42.16 -30.00
N HIS A 613 -19.11 42.37 -30.27
CA HIS A 613 -18.62 43.15 -31.42
C HIS A 613 -18.10 42.27 -32.57
N ASP A 614 -18.30 40.96 -32.50
CA ASP A 614 -17.93 40.04 -33.57
C ASP A 614 -18.80 40.25 -34.82
N ALA A 615 -18.32 39.79 -35.97
CA ALA A 615 -19.04 39.94 -37.22
C ALA A 615 -20.36 39.15 -37.20
N GLU A 616 -21.39 39.60 -37.93
CA GLU A 616 -22.72 38.97 -37.91
C GLU A 616 -22.72 37.46 -38.24
N HIS A 617 -21.75 37.02 -39.05
CA HIS A 617 -21.59 35.62 -39.46
C HIS A 617 -20.79 34.76 -38.47
N GLU A 618 -20.30 35.33 -37.37
CA GLU A 618 -19.60 34.62 -36.29
C GLU A 618 -20.47 34.51 -35.02
N ILE A 619 -21.64 35.17 -35.02
CA ILE A 619 -22.57 35.15 -33.88
C ILE A 619 -23.10 33.73 -33.68
N VAL A 620 -22.77 33.15 -32.52
CA VAL A 620 -23.26 31.84 -32.11
C VAL A 620 -24.68 31.94 -31.56
N GLU A 621 -25.58 31.09 -32.07
CA GLU A 621 -26.98 30.97 -31.64
C GLU A 621 -27.13 30.00 -30.46
N SER A 622 -26.43 28.86 -30.49
CA SER A 622 -26.56 27.83 -29.46
C SER A 622 -25.31 26.97 -29.34
N PHE A 623 -25.13 26.37 -28.16
CA PHE A 623 -24.13 25.36 -27.85
C PHE A 623 -24.80 24.06 -27.42
N LYS A 624 -24.19 22.93 -27.77
CA LYS A 624 -24.61 21.58 -27.37
C LYS A 624 -23.39 20.78 -26.94
N ILE A 625 -23.50 20.00 -25.88
CA ILE A 625 -22.45 19.16 -25.34
C ILE A 625 -22.81 17.71 -25.64
N ASP A 626 -22.13 17.11 -26.61
CA ASP A 626 -22.31 15.70 -26.96
C ASP A 626 -21.37 14.82 -26.13
N ASN A 627 -21.95 13.83 -25.44
CA ASN A 627 -21.25 12.84 -24.64
C ASN A 627 -21.52 11.39 -25.09
N SER A 628 -22.10 11.19 -26.27
CA SER A 628 -22.61 9.89 -26.74
C SER A 628 -21.54 8.81 -26.98
N ASN A 629 -20.33 9.19 -27.42
CA ASN A 629 -19.30 8.24 -27.88
C ASN A 629 -18.05 8.16 -26.98
N SER A 630 -18.16 8.51 -25.68
CA SER A 630 -17.02 8.66 -24.74
C SER A 630 -15.99 9.74 -25.12
N ASP A 631 -16.03 10.27 -26.34
CA ASP A 631 -15.34 11.48 -26.78
C ASP A 631 -16.28 12.68 -26.62
N TYR A 632 -16.07 13.46 -25.56
CA TYR A 632 -16.91 14.61 -25.26
C TYR A 632 -16.62 15.74 -26.25
N LYS A 633 -17.67 16.27 -26.89
CA LYS A 633 -17.57 17.36 -27.86
C LYS A 633 -18.47 18.52 -27.47
N ILE A 634 -18.01 19.74 -27.75
CA ILE A 634 -18.86 20.92 -27.68
C ILE A 634 -19.15 21.30 -29.12
N GLU A 635 -20.41 21.19 -29.51
CA GLU A 635 -20.92 21.61 -30.79
C GLU A 635 -21.55 23.00 -30.65
N PHE A 636 -21.43 23.83 -31.68
CA PHE A 636 -22.08 25.13 -31.72
C PHE A 636 -22.74 25.36 -33.08
N LYS A 637 -23.73 26.24 -33.08
CA LYS A 637 -24.47 26.62 -34.28
C LYS A 637 -24.43 28.13 -34.44
N VAL A 638 -23.98 28.59 -35.60
CA VAL A 638 -23.95 30.02 -35.96
C VAL A 638 -25.36 30.47 -36.38
N LYS A 639 -25.71 31.71 -36.05
CA LYS A 639 -26.99 32.33 -36.41
C LYS A 639 -27.21 32.29 -37.92
N GLY A 640 -28.30 31.67 -38.36
CA GLY A 640 -28.67 31.54 -39.78
C GLY A 640 -28.05 30.34 -40.51
N SER A 641 -27.14 29.58 -39.88
CA SER A 641 -26.62 28.32 -40.43
C SER A 641 -27.53 27.15 -40.06
N SER A 642 -27.58 26.09 -40.88
CA SER A 642 -28.21 24.81 -40.52
C SER A 642 -27.21 23.77 -40.00
N LEU A 643 -25.91 24.08 -40.07
CA LEU A 643 -24.83 23.17 -39.69
C LEU A 643 -24.44 23.36 -38.22
N THR A 644 -24.14 22.24 -37.56
CA THR A 644 -23.49 22.19 -36.24
C THR A 644 -22.01 21.90 -36.40
N GLU A 645 -21.17 22.68 -35.74
CA GLU A 645 -19.72 22.64 -35.88
C GLU A 645 -19.05 22.32 -34.54
N ASP A 646 -17.91 21.62 -34.56
CA ASP A 646 -17.14 21.31 -33.34
C ASP A 646 -16.31 22.52 -32.91
N ALA A 647 -16.57 23.02 -31.69
CA ALA A 647 -15.90 24.16 -31.09
C ALA A 647 -14.38 23.96 -31.00
N SER A 648 -13.92 22.75 -30.68
CA SER A 648 -12.49 22.44 -30.54
C SER A 648 -11.72 22.50 -31.85
N ILE A 649 -12.43 22.42 -32.98
CA ILE A 649 -11.84 22.43 -34.33
C ILE A 649 -11.95 23.80 -34.99
N LYS A 650 -13.09 24.49 -34.79
CA LYS A 650 -13.42 25.71 -35.53
C LYS A 650 -13.16 27.01 -34.78
N LEU A 651 -13.19 27.02 -33.44
CA LEU A 651 -12.97 28.23 -32.66
C LEU A 651 -11.47 28.48 -32.45
N SER A 652 -11.07 29.75 -32.50
CA SER A 652 -9.71 30.16 -32.12
C SER A 652 -9.49 30.03 -30.60
N GLU A 653 -8.23 30.12 -30.16
CA GLU A 653 -7.90 30.04 -28.74
C GLU A 653 -8.62 31.13 -27.91
N GLY A 654 -8.73 32.35 -28.43
CA GLY A 654 -9.46 33.46 -27.81
C GLY A 654 -10.94 33.14 -27.60
N HIS A 655 -11.59 32.59 -28.63
CA HIS A 655 -12.98 32.13 -28.54
C HIS A 655 -13.16 30.95 -27.58
N LEU A 656 -12.21 30.01 -27.54
CA LEU A 656 -12.23 28.91 -26.56
C LEU A 656 -12.10 29.45 -25.13
N ARG A 657 -11.28 30.47 -24.88
CA ARG A 657 -11.19 31.13 -23.56
C ARG A 657 -12.50 31.83 -23.18
N SER A 658 -13.13 32.54 -24.12
CA SER A 658 -14.46 33.14 -23.93
C SER A 658 -15.54 32.09 -23.66
N LEU A 659 -15.51 30.95 -24.36
CA LEU A 659 -16.38 29.81 -24.11
C LEU A 659 -16.15 29.20 -22.72
N GLY A 660 -14.90 29.02 -22.32
CA GLY A 660 -14.54 28.52 -20.99
C GLY A 660 -15.10 29.40 -19.88
N LEU A 661 -14.95 30.73 -19.99
CA LEU A 661 -15.55 31.67 -19.04
C LEU A 661 -17.09 31.61 -19.06
N SER A 662 -17.69 31.50 -20.24
CA SER A 662 -19.16 31.41 -20.40
C SER A 662 -19.74 30.18 -19.71
N ILE A 663 -19.07 29.03 -19.81
CA ILE A 663 -19.49 27.79 -19.12
C ILE A 663 -19.40 27.95 -17.60
N LEU A 664 -18.35 28.60 -17.09
CA LEU A 664 -18.19 28.84 -15.66
C LEU A 664 -19.29 29.77 -15.11
N LEU A 665 -19.62 30.84 -15.84
CA LEU A 665 -20.69 31.77 -15.48
C LEU A 665 -22.08 31.12 -15.58
N ALA A 666 -22.33 30.35 -16.64
CA ALA A 666 -23.56 29.56 -16.80
C ALA A 666 -23.73 28.58 -15.63
N ASN A 667 -22.66 27.89 -15.24
CA ASN A 667 -22.68 26.99 -14.08
C ASN A 667 -22.96 27.75 -12.78
N ALA A 668 -22.38 28.93 -12.57
CA ALA A 668 -22.69 29.76 -11.42
C ALA A 668 -24.18 30.15 -11.38
N LYS A 669 -24.74 30.59 -12.52
CA LYS A 669 -26.14 31.02 -12.67
C LYS A 669 -27.13 29.89 -12.39
N ILE A 670 -26.91 28.71 -12.95
CA ILE A 670 -27.77 27.53 -12.75
C ILE A 670 -27.80 27.09 -11.29
N ASN A 671 -26.69 27.25 -10.57
CA ASN A 671 -26.61 26.96 -9.15
C ASN A 671 -27.02 28.16 -8.26
N SER A 672 -27.39 29.30 -8.87
CA SER A 672 -27.83 30.53 -8.18
C SER A 672 -26.86 30.97 -7.08
N LEU A 673 -25.56 31.00 -7.40
CA LEU A 673 -24.52 31.32 -6.41
C LEU A 673 -24.68 32.76 -5.88
N PRO A 674 -24.57 32.99 -4.56
CA PRO A 674 -24.72 34.33 -3.98
C PRO A 674 -23.51 35.25 -4.23
N PHE A 675 -22.36 34.67 -4.55
CA PHE A 675 -21.12 35.38 -4.87
C PHE A 675 -20.29 34.62 -5.91
N ILE A 676 -19.40 35.33 -6.60
CA ILE A 676 -18.40 34.79 -7.52
C ILE A 676 -17.05 35.44 -7.23
N ILE A 677 -16.00 34.61 -7.19
CA ILE A 677 -14.61 35.02 -6.96
C ILE A 677 -13.85 34.86 -8.28
N PHE A 678 -13.39 35.98 -8.83
CA PHE A 678 -12.61 36.04 -10.07
C PHE A 678 -11.12 36.21 -9.72
N ASP A 679 -10.32 35.17 -9.94
CA ASP A 679 -8.87 35.22 -9.73
C ASP A 679 -8.12 35.47 -11.05
N ASP A 680 -7.80 36.74 -11.30
CA ASP A 680 -7.00 37.21 -12.43
C ASP A 680 -7.54 36.81 -13.83
N VAL A 681 -8.86 36.61 -13.92
CA VAL A 681 -9.59 36.07 -15.09
C VAL A 681 -9.38 36.88 -16.36
N VAL A 682 -9.29 38.19 -16.24
CA VAL A 682 -9.12 39.13 -17.36
C VAL A 682 -7.88 38.83 -18.18
N ASN A 683 -6.82 38.36 -17.54
CA ASN A 683 -5.56 38.05 -18.20
C ASN A 683 -5.56 36.69 -18.90
N ALA A 684 -6.63 35.91 -18.76
CA ALA A 684 -6.87 34.75 -19.61
C ALA A 684 -7.48 35.15 -20.96
N ILE A 685 -8.03 36.36 -21.10
CA ILE A 685 -8.82 36.78 -22.26
C ILE A 685 -8.13 37.93 -23.01
N ASP A 686 -8.31 37.94 -24.34
CA ASP A 686 -7.69 38.92 -25.23
C ASP A 686 -8.18 40.34 -24.95
N SER A 687 -7.34 41.34 -25.23
CA SER A 687 -7.55 42.75 -24.88
C SER A 687 -8.90 43.30 -25.32
N ASP A 688 -9.34 42.90 -26.51
CA ASP A 688 -10.49 43.47 -27.20
C ASP A 688 -11.81 43.05 -26.53
N HIS A 689 -11.82 41.87 -25.90
CA HIS A 689 -12.98 41.38 -25.16
C HIS A 689 -13.02 41.84 -23.69
N ARG A 690 -11.92 42.38 -23.15
CA ARG A 690 -11.85 42.81 -21.72
C ARG A 690 -12.88 43.88 -21.38
N ALA A 691 -13.12 44.80 -22.31
CA ALA A 691 -14.13 45.84 -22.17
C ALA A 691 -15.54 45.23 -22.03
N ASN A 692 -15.86 44.25 -22.86
CA ASN A 692 -17.15 43.57 -22.88
C ASN A 692 -17.37 42.75 -21.59
N ILE A 693 -16.30 42.18 -21.01
CA ILE A 693 -16.38 41.48 -19.72
C ILE A 693 -16.78 42.44 -18.59
N ILE A 694 -16.21 43.65 -18.56
CA ILE A 694 -16.59 44.66 -17.55
C ILE A 694 -18.05 45.07 -17.74
N GLU A 695 -18.47 45.32 -18.98
CA GLU A 695 -19.85 45.66 -19.31
C GLU A 695 -20.81 44.55 -18.87
N MET A 696 -20.50 43.28 -19.17
CA MET A 696 -21.26 42.11 -18.75
C MET A 696 -21.31 41.99 -17.22
N MET A 697 -20.19 42.14 -16.52
CA MET A 697 -20.13 42.06 -15.05
C MET A 697 -21.02 43.09 -14.36
N VAL A 698 -21.17 44.28 -14.94
CA VAL A 698 -21.97 45.37 -14.36
C VAL A 698 -23.44 45.31 -14.79
N ASN A 699 -23.71 44.98 -16.06
CA ASN A 699 -25.04 45.12 -16.66
C ASN A 699 -25.84 43.81 -16.73
N ASP A 700 -25.20 42.64 -16.65
CA ASP A 700 -25.92 41.37 -16.69
C ASP A 700 -26.83 41.21 -15.47
N THR A 701 -28.08 40.81 -15.72
CA THR A 701 -29.12 40.70 -14.68
C THR A 701 -28.76 39.76 -13.53
N TYR A 702 -28.06 38.66 -13.82
CA TYR A 702 -27.61 37.72 -12.80
C TYR A 702 -26.38 38.29 -12.08
N LEU A 703 -25.35 38.71 -12.81
CA LEU A 703 -24.10 39.19 -12.20
C LEU A 703 -24.27 40.44 -11.34
N ASN A 704 -25.19 41.34 -11.71
CA ASN A 704 -25.50 42.54 -10.92
C ASN A 704 -26.20 42.21 -9.59
N SER A 705 -26.84 41.04 -9.46
CA SER A 705 -27.46 40.59 -8.20
C SER A 705 -26.48 39.84 -7.28
N VAL A 706 -25.41 39.31 -7.86
CA VAL A 706 -24.42 38.43 -7.23
C VAL A 706 -23.24 39.24 -6.71
N GLN A 707 -22.72 38.89 -5.53
CA GLN A 707 -21.54 39.58 -5.02
C GLN A 707 -20.28 39.20 -5.83
N GLN A 708 -19.55 40.19 -6.35
CA GLN A 708 -18.36 39.94 -7.15
C GLN A 708 -17.10 40.29 -6.36
N ILE A 709 -16.19 39.33 -6.23
CA ILE A 709 -14.87 39.52 -5.59
C ILE A 709 -13.82 39.32 -6.68
N VAL A 710 -13.21 40.41 -7.13
CA VAL A 710 -12.33 40.39 -8.32
C VAL A 710 -10.89 40.66 -7.90
N SER A 711 -9.96 39.82 -8.33
CA SER A 711 -8.51 40.04 -8.22
C SER A 711 -7.94 40.33 -9.61
N THR A 712 -7.06 41.33 -9.73
CA THR A 712 -6.38 41.62 -11.01
C THR A 712 -5.00 42.27 -10.81
N HIS A 713 -4.09 42.01 -11.74
CA HIS A 713 -2.85 42.78 -11.86
C HIS A 713 -2.88 43.82 -13.00
N ASP A 714 -3.92 43.81 -13.83
CA ASP A 714 -4.11 44.77 -14.90
C ASP A 714 -4.67 46.08 -14.31
N ARG A 715 -3.85 47.14 -14.40
CA ARG A 715 -4.19 48.46 -13.86
C ARG A 715 -5.33 49.12 -14.64
N LEU A 716 -5.34 49.00 -15.97
CA LEU A 716 -6.37 49.61 -16.81
C LEU A 716 -7.73 48.95 -16.57
N TYR A 717 -7.74 47.62 -16.43
CA TYR A 717 -8.94 46.89 -16.05
C TYR A 717 -9.43 47.31 -14.67
N TRP A 718 -8.54 47.39 -13.67
CA TRP A 718 -8.90 47.82 -12.32
C TRP A 718 -9.49 49.24 -12.29
N GLU A 719 -8.87 50.19 -13.00
CA GLU A 719 -9.35 51.57 -13.09
C GLU A 719 -10.72 51.63 -13.78
N ARG A 720 -10.89 50.93 -14.90
CA ARG A 720 -12.17 50.89 -15.64
C ARG A 720 -13.29 50.20 -14.86
N PHE A 721 -13.03 49.03 -14.27
CA PHE A 721 -14.00 48.33 -13.42
C PHE A 721 -14.40 49.20 -12.23
N SER A 722 -13.41 49.89 -11.62
CA SER A 722 -13.66 50.83 -10.53
C SER A 722 -14.57 51.98 -10.97
N LEU A 723 -14.32 52.59 -12.14
CA LEU A 723 -15.13 53.69 -12.68
C LEU A 723 -16.58 53.28 -12.96
N GLU A 724 -16.80 52.13 -13.61
CA GLU A 724 -18.16 51.63 -13.91
C GLU A 724 -18.95 51.32 -12.63
N ASN A 725 -18.27 50.90 -11.55
CA ASN A 725 -18.87 50.57 -10.26
C ASN A 725 -18.94 51.75 -9.26
N GLN A 726 -18.35 52.92 -9.58
CA GLN A 726 -18.37 54.10 -8.68
C GLN A 726 -19.79 54.59 -8.35
N ARG A 727 -20.76 54.30 -9.22
CA ARG A 727 -22.17 54.70 -9.05
C ARG A 727 -22.94 53.81 -8.06
N GLY A 728 -22.37 52.68 -7.64
CA GLY A 728 -22.97 51.71 -6.74
C GLY A 728 -22.17 51.50 -5.44
N ASN A 729 -22.65 50.57 -4.60
CA ASN A 729 -21.92 50.17 -3.40
C ASN A 729 -20.72 49.29 -3.81
N PHE A 730 -19.50 49.82 -3.70
CA PHE A 730 -18.28 49.19 -4.20
C PHE A 730 -17.09 49.45 -3.30
N SER A 731 -16.21 48.45 -3.15
CA SER A 731 -14.95 48.59 -2.41
C SER A 731 -13.77 48.25 -3.32
N SER A 732 -12.74 49.09 -3.28
CA SER A 732 -11.51 48.92 -4.07
C SER A 732 -10.33 48.84 -3.14
N TYR A 733 -9.49 47.81 -3.29
CA TYR A 733 -8.33 47.59 -2.44
C TYR A 733 -7.06 47.44 -3.25
N ILE A 734 -5.95 47.97 -2.75
CA ILE A 734 -4.61 47.70 -3.27
C ILE A 734 -3.89 46.74 -2.32
N LEU A 735 -3.46 45.61 -2.85
CA LEU A 735 -2.67 44.61 -2.15
C LEU A 735 -1.18 44.90 -2.29
N LYS A 736 -0.46 44.82 -1.16
CA LYS A 736 0.99 44.96 -1.11
C LYS A 736 1.58 43.92 -0.16
N CYS A 737 2.68 43.29 -0.57
CA CYS A 737 3.43 42.39 0.30
C CYS A 737 4.50 43.17 1.07
N THR A 738 4.56 42.99 2.38
CA THR A 738 5.54 43.59 3.30
C THR A 738 6.29 42.49 4.05
N LYS A 739 7.33 42.86 4.83
CA LYS A 739 8.05 41.90 5.70
C LYS A 739 7.13 41.16 6.68
N GLN A 740 6.06 41.81 7.12
CA GLN A 740 5.07 41.23 8.02
C GLN A 740 4.02 40.38 7.29
N GLY A 741 4.00 40.38 5.95
CA GLY A 741 3.02 39.70 5.11
C GLY A 741 2.21 40.63 4.20
N VAL A 742 1.13 40.08 3.62
CA VAL A 742 0.21 40.81 2.74
C VAL A 742 -0.62 41.81 3.54
N VAL A 743 -0.65 43.05 3.10
CA VAL A 743 -1.54 44.11 3.57
C VAL A 743 -2.43 44.59 2.44
N HIS A 744 -3.58 45.15 2.81
CA HIS A 744 -4.50 45.80 1.89
C HIS A 744 -4.72 47.24 2.35
N TYR A 745 -4.85 48.15 1.39
CA TYR A 745 -5.25 49.53 1.62
C TYR A 745 -6.51 49.81 0.81
N HIS A 746 -7.52 50.38 1.45
CA HIS A 746 -8.72 50.81 0.74
C HIS A 746 -8.34 51.97 -0.19
N TYR A 747 -8.54 51.79 -1.48
CA TYR A 747 -8.34 52.80 -2.50
C TYR A 747 -9.63 53.61 -2.63
N ASN A 748 -9.71 54.71 -1.88
CA ASN A 748 -10.82 55.65 -1.99
C ASN A 748 -10.81 56.30 -3.37
N LEU A 749 -11.81 55.96 -4.19
CA LEU A 749 -11.98 56.49 -5.54
C LEU A 749 -12.66 57.85 -5.55
N SER A 750 -13.34 58.24 -4.47
CA SER A 750 -14.06 59.51 -4.42
C SER A 750 -13.07 60.66 -4.58
N PHE A 751 -13.33 61.55 -5.54
CA PHE A 751 -12.53 62.77 -5.69
C PHE A 751 -12.55 63.58 -4.39
N ARG A 752 -13.68 63.52 -3.67
CA ARG A 752 -13.85 64.13 -2.35
C ARG A 752 -12.76 63.70 -1.37
N ASP A 753 -12.56 62.40 -1.20
CA ASP A 753 -11.54 61.85 -0.28
C ASP A 753 -10.13 62.09 -0.80
N LYS A 754 -9.91 62.03 -2.12
CA LYS A 754 -8.58 62.34 -2.72
C LYS A 754 -8.17 63.78 -2.46
N ILE A 755 -9.10 64.73 -2.60
CA ILE A 755 -8.86 66.15 -2.32
C ILE A 755 -8.70 66.36 -0.82
N GLN A 756 -9.56 65.79 0.01
CA GLN A 756 -9.43 65.88 1.48
C GLN A 756 -8.10 65.28 1.97
N ASN A 757 -7.66 64.16 1.39
CA ASN A 757 -6.38 63.55 1.71
C ASN A 757 -5.19 64.41 1.27
N ALA A 758 -5.26 65.01 0.07
CA ALA A 758 -4.25 65.96 -0.41
C ALA A 758 -4.19 67.21 0.50
N LEU A 759 -5.35 67.74 0.92
CA LEU A 759 -5.47 68.85 1.87
C LEU A 759 -4.91 68.48 3.25
N ASN A 760 -5.21 67.29 3.77
CA ASN A 760 -4.69 66.79 5.05
C ASN A 760 -3.16 66.62 5.05
N HIS A 761 -2.56 66.34 3.88
CA HIS A 761 -1.11 66.26 3.68
C HIS A 761 -0.51 67.56 3.14
N PHE A 762 -1.29 68.65 3.10
CA PHE A 762 -0.87 69.98 2.69
C PHE A 762 -0.35 70.06 1.22
N ASP A 763 -0.79 69.14 0.36
CA ASP A 763 -0.48 69.13 -1.09
C ASP A 763 -1.55 69.90 -1.87
N ILE A 764 -1.39 71.24 -1.90
CA ILE A 764 -2.28 72.17 -2.60
C ILE A 764 -2.41 71.83 -4.09
N ARG A 765 -1.30 71.42 -4.72
CA ARG A 765 -1.26 71.16 -6.16
C ARG A 765 -2.11 69.95 -6.53
N GLN A 766 -1.98 68.85 -5.79
CA GLN A 766 -2.83 67.68 -5.99
C GLN A 766 -4.29 67.97 -5.65
N ALA A 767 -4.56 68.74 -4.59
CA ALA A 767 -5.92 69.15 -4.23
C ALA A 767 -6.61 69.95 -5.34
N LEU A 768 -5.94 70.93 -5.94
CA LEU A 768 -6.47 71.73 -7.06
C LEU A 768 -6.63 70.89 -8.33
N LEU A 769 -5.66 70.02 -8.64
CA LEU A 769 -5.75 69.12 -9.80
C LEU A 769 -6.95 68.17 -9.68
N TYR A 770 -7.14 67.53 -8.54
CA TYR A 770 -8.29 66.66 -8.30
C TYR A 770 -9.61 67.43 -8.28
N SER A 771 -9.63 68.65 -7.73
CA SER A 771 -10.81 69.53 -7.76
C SER A 771 -11.22 69.91 -9.19
N ARG A 772 -10.25 70.21 -10.05
CA ARG A 772 -10.48 70.47 -11.48
C ARG A 772 -11.04 69.25 -12.20
N ILE A 773 -10.40 68.09 -12.04
CA ILE A 773 -10.84 66.85 -12.69
C ILE A 773 -12.26 66.49 -12.24
N TRP A 774 -12.56 66.65 -10.95
CA TRP A 774 -13.89 66.40 -10.40
C TRP A 774 -14.93 67.34 -11.03
N PHE A 775 -14.64 68.65 -11.05
CA PHE A 775 -15.51 69.64 -11.70
C PHE A 775 -15.75 69.33 -13.19
N GLU A 776 -14.70 69.08 -13.97
CA GLU A 776 -14.82 68.75 -15.39
C GLU A 776 -15.64 67.48 -15.62
N THR A 777 -15.50 66.48 -14.75
CA THR A 777 -16.24 65.22 -14.83
C THR A 777 -17.73 65.45 -14.59
N ILE A 778 -18.08 66.16 -13.52
CA ILE A 778 -19.47 66.52 -13.20
C ILE A 778 -20.08 67.34 -14.35
N ALA A 779 -19.33 68.33 -14.84
CA ALA A 779 -19.78 69.24 -15.88
C ALA A 779 -20.03 68.54 -17.22
N LYS A 780 -19.06 67.74 -17.69
CA LYS A 780 -19.19 66.95 -18.94
C LYS A 780 -20.36 65.98 -18.84
N GLN A 781 -20.52 65.33 -17.69
CA GLN A 781 -21.64 64.41 -17.46
C GLN A 781 -22.99 65.14 -17.49
N TYR A 782 -23.12 66.28 -16.80
CA TYR A 782 -24.33 67.09 -16.85
C TYR A 782 -24.66 67.54 -18.29
N CYS A 783 -23.65 67.96 -19.05
CA CYS A 783 -23.84 68.33 -20.46
C CYS A 783 -24.28 67.16 -21.34
N MET A 784 -23.66 65.98 -21.18
CA MET A 784 -24.05 64.77 -21.92
C MET A 784 -25.49 64.34 -21.64
N GLU A 785 -25.89 64.32 -20.36
CA GLU A 785 -27.22 63.88 -19.97
C GLU A 785 -28.33 64.87 -20.36
N ASN A 786 -27.99 66.16 -20.52
CA ASN A 786 -28.94 67.21 -20.91
C ASN A 786 -28.83 67.63 -22.40
N ASN A 787 -28.11 66.87 -23.22
CA ASN A 787 -27.87 67.16 -24.64
C ASN A 787 -27.34 68.59 -24.90
N ILE A 788 -26.40 69.05 -24.09
CA ILE A 788 -25.75 70.36 -24.22
C ILE A 788 -24.52 70.21 -25.11
N GLU A 789 -24.46 70.97 -26.20
CA GLU A 789 -23.33 70.99 -27.12
C GLU A 789 -22.15 71.79 -26.51
N LEU A 790 -20.98 71.15 -26.41
CA LEU A 790 -19.75 71.79 -25.96
C LEU A 790 -18.82 72.03 -27.16
N SER A 791 -18.35 73.27 -27.32
CA SER A 791 -17.31 73.60 -28.30
C SER A 791 -15.92 73.35 -27.71
N GLY A 792 -15.01 72.76 -28.51
CA GLY A 792 -13.66 72.41 -28.07
C GLY A 792 -12.63 72.49 -29.18
N THR A 793 -11.36 72.44 -28.79
CA THR A 793 -10.22 72.44 -29.72
C THR A 793 -9.78 71.01 -29.99
N LEU A 794 -9.45 70.70 -31.25
CA LEU A 794 -8.87 69.41 -31.62
C LEU A 794 -7.45 69.33 -31.07
N LYS A 795 -7.20 68.40 -30.15
CA LYS A 795 -5.85 68.06 -29.69
C LYS A 795 -5.41 66.74 -30.29
N LYS A 796 -4.13 66.66 -30.64
CA LYS A 796 -3.49 65.48 -31.21
C LYS A 796 -2.85 64.69 -30.07
N SER A 797 -3.36 63.49 -29.78
CA SER A 797 -2.67 62.50 -28.93
C SER A 797 -1.92 61.50 -29.83
N GLU A 798 -1.00 60.71 -29.26
CA GLU A 798 -0.20 59.73 -30.02
C GLU A 798 -1.05 58.68 -30.77
N PHE A 799 -2.34 58.51 -30.41
CA PHE A 799 -3.19 57.44 -30.97
C PHE A 799 -4.59 57.89 -31.42
N HIS A 800 -5.00 59.16 -31.21
CA HIS A 800 -6.30 59.68 -31.66
C HIS A 800 -6.37 61.21 -31.65
N VAL A 801 -7.30 61.79 -32.42
CA VAL A 801 -7.65 63.21 -32.36
C VAL A 801 -8.92 63.35 -31.52
N SER A 802 -8.83 64.03 -30.38
CA SER A 802 -9.98 64.30 -29.49
C SER A 802 -10.35 65.78 -29.52
N ILE A 803 -11.66 66.06 -29.47
CA ILE A 803 -12.17 67.41 -29.22
C ILE A 803 -12.20 67.60 -27.70
N GLU A 804 -11.35 68.48 -27.17
CA GLU A 804 -11.35 68.82 -25.75
C GLU A 804 -11.95 70.22 -25.55
N PRO A 805 -13.08 70.36 -24.84
CA PRO A 805 -13.61 71.66 -24.46
C PRO A 805 -12.69 72.29 -23.40
N SER A 806 -12.36 73.56 -23.58
CA SER A 806 -11.61 74.32 -22.56
C SER A 806 -12.43 74.48 -21.29
N LEU A 807 -11.78 74.64 -20.13
CA LEU A 807 -12.47 74.85 -18.87
C LEU A 807 -13.43 76.05 -18.95
N GLY A 808 -13.02 77.14 -19.61
CA GLY A 808 -13.86 78.31 -19.85
C GLY A 808 -15.06 78.06 -20.77
N ALA A 809 -14.97 77.12 -21.73
CA ALA A 809 -16.11 76.71 -22.55
C ALA A 809 -17.12 75.91 -21.73
N ILE A 810 -16.63 74.99 -20.89
CA ILE A 810 -17.45 74.21 -19.95
C ILE A 810 -18.19 75.13 -18.98
N TYR A 811 -17.49 76.10 -18.37
CA TYR A 811 -18.10 77.07 -17.46
C TYR A 811 -19.19 77.91 -18.12
N ARG A 812 -18.97 78.38 -19.35
CA ARG A 812 -19.93 79.23 -20.06
C ARG A 812 -21.25 78.50 -20.28
N GLU A 813 -21.19 77.27 -20.77
CA GLU A 813 -22.41 76.49 -21.02
C GLU A 813 -23.12 76.08 -19.73
N LEU A 814 -22.35 75.74 -18.69
CA LEU A 814 -22.91 75.51 -17.37
C LEU A 814 -23.56 76.78 -16.79
N PHE A 815 -22.93 77.94 -16.91
CA PHE A 815 -23.46 79.21 -16.40
C PHE A 815 -24.72 79.64 -17.16
N ASN A 816 -24.82 79.35 -18.45
CA ASN A 816 -26.05 79.58 -19.23
C ASN A 816 -27.24 78.78 -18.69
N LYS A 817 -27.01 77.61 -18.10
CA LYS A 817 -28.06 76.69 -17.61
C LYS A 817 -28.26 76.74 -16.09
N LEU A 818 -27.24 77.07 -15.33
CA LEU A 818 -27.19 77.07 -13.86
C LEU A 818 -26.66 78.41 -13.32
N GLY A 819 -26.95 79.53 -14.00
CA GLY A 819 -26.36 80.84 -13.72
C GLY A 819 -26.61 81.39 -12.31
N ASP A 820 -27.66 80.91 -11.64
CA ASP A 820 -27.99 81.26 -10.26
C ASP A 820 -27.33 80.38 -9.20
N ASN A 821 -26.65 79.29 -9.60
CA ASN A 821 -25.96 78.39 -8.67
C ASN A 821 -24.78 79.10 -7.98
N GLU A 822 -24.82 79.17 -6.65
CA GLU A 822 -23.82 79.88 -5.86
C GLU A 822 -22.44 79.20 -5.89
N ASN A 823 -22.42 77.87 -5.94
CA ASN A 823 -21.18 77.09 -6.03
C ASN A 823 -20.47 77.35 -7.37
N LEU A 824 -21.23 77.37 -8.47
CA LEU A 824 -20.70 77.72 -9.80
C LEU A 824 -20.17 79.16 -9.87
N LYS A 825 -20.84 80.10 -9.18
CA LYS A 825 -20.35 81.49 -9.04
C LYS A 825 -19.04 81.56 -8.26
N VAL A 826 -18.89 80.80 -7.17
CA VAL A 826 -17.64 80.75 -6.38
C VAL A 826 -16.46 80.25 -7.22
N LEU A 827 -16.70 79.29 -8.10
CA LEU A 827 -15.67 78.69 -8.95
C LEU A 827 -15.19 79.58 -10.11
N HIS A 828 -16.02 80.53 -10.59
CA HIS A 828 -15.70 81.35 -11.76
C HIS A 828 -15.68 82.89 -11.52
N LYS A 829 -16.55 83.44 -10.65
CA LYS A 829 -16.60 84.90 -10.42
C LYS A 829 -15.45 85.44 -9.58
N ASP A 830 -14.86 84.60 -8.73
CA ASP A 830 -13.66 84.93 -7.99
C ASP A 830 -12.44 84.60 -8.86
N GLU A 831 -11.65 85.62 -9.24
CA GLU A 831 -10.47 85.44 -10.09
C GLU A 831 -9.44 84.49 -9.47
N ILE A 832 -9.34 84.46 -8.13
CA ILE A 832 -8.37 83.61 -7.42
C ILE A 832 -8.79 82.14 -7.54
N ASN A 833 -10.08 81.85 -7.33
CA ASN A 833 -10.60 80.49 -7.44
C ASN A 833 -10.58 79.98 -8.88
N TYR A 834 -10.99 80.83 -9.83
CA TYR A 834 -10.99 80.48 -11.26
C TYR A 834 -9.58 80.22 -11.78
N LYS A 835 -8.60 81.07 -11.44
CA LYS A 835 -7.19 80.85 -11.82
C LYS A 835 -6.59 79.64 -11.09
N GLY A 836 -6.99 79.38 -9.84
CA GLY A 836 -6.58 78.22 -9.06
C GLY A 836 -7.05 76.88 -9.66
N ILE A 837 -8.31 76.79 -10.08
CA ILE A 837 -8.84 75.59 -10.75
C ILE A 837 -8.41 75.49 -12.22
N ASN A 838 -8.10 76.62 -12.88
CA ASN A 838 -7.71 76.69 -14.29
C ASN A 838 -6.18 76.68 -14.53
N GLN A 839 -5.42 75.92 -13.75
CA GLN A 839 -3.98 75.76 -14.01
C GLN A 839 -3.73 74.71 -15.09
N GLU A 840 -3.52 75.15 -16.33
CA GLU A 840 -3.18 74.30 -17.47
C GLU A 840 -1.65 74.11 -17.60
N HIS A 841 -1.17 72.97 -17.10
CA HIS A 841 0.02 72.25 -17.58
C HIS A 841 1.42 72.91 -17.62
N HIS A 842 1.63 74.16 -17.19
CA HIS A 842 2.99 74.72 -17.10
C HIS A 842 3.21 75.48 -15.78
N SER A 843 4.21 75.01 -15.01
CA SER A 843 4.76 75.57 -13.76
C SER A 843 3.72 76.10 -12.76
N PHE A 844 3.48 75.34 -11.67
CA PHE A 844 2.81 75.88 -10.49
C PHE A 844 3.63 77.08 -9.99
N ASP A 845 3.11 78.28 -10.16
CA ASP A 845 3.80 79.50 -9.79
C ASP A 845 3.40 79.89 -8.36
N GLU A 846 4.22 79.48 -7.39
CA GLU A 846 4.04 79.77 -5.96
C GLU A 846 3.99 81.29 -5.66
N TYR A 847 4.48 82.13 -6.57
CA TYR A 847 4.65 83.57 -6.35
C TYR A 847 3.52 84.43 -6.93
N ASN A 848 2.69 83.89 -7.83
CA ASN A 848 1.71 84.69 -8.56
C ASN A 848 0.37 84.87 -7.83
N PHE A 849 0.10 84.09 -6.77
CA PHE A 849 -1.15 84.17 -6.01
C PHE A 849 -0.89 83.90 -4.53
N ASN A 850 -1.47 84.70 -3.64
CA ASN A 850 -1.45 84.52 -2.18
C ASN A 850 -2.23 83.25 -1.75
N PHE A 851 -1.87 82.06 -2.23
CA PHE A 851 -2.22 80.80 -1.53
C PHE A 851 -1.33 80.73 -0.29
N ILE A 852 -1.72 81.47 0.75
CA ILE A 852 -0.89 81.69 1.94
C ILE A 852 -0.77 80.36 2.68
N HIS A 853 0.38 79.71 2.46
CA HIS A 853 0.84 78.51 3.15
C HIS A 853 0.00 77.25 2.96
N SER A 854 0.72 76.14 2.78
CA SER A 854 0.19 74.77 2.75
C SER A 854 -0.68 74.42 3.97
N ARG A 855 -0.49 75.10 5.10
CA ARG A 855 -1.23 74.93 6.37
C ARG A 855 -2.55 75.70 6.51
N THR A 856 -2.82 76.73 5.70
CA THR A 856 -3.88 77.74 5.99
C THR A 856 -4.69 78.22 4.78
N SER A 857 -4.52 77.63 3.60
CA SER A 857 -5.21 78.11 2.39
C SER A 857 -6.72 77.82 2.41
N ASN A 858 -7.49 78.76 2.94
CA ASN A 858 -8.96 78.78 2.90
C ASN A 858 -9.48 78.78 1.45
N GLU A 859 -8.68 79.21 0.49
CA GLU A 859 -9.02 79.33 -0.93
C GLU A 859 -9.20 77.95 -1.58
N VAL A 860 -8.32 76.98 -1.30
CA VAL A 860 -8.41 75.62 -1.86
C VAL A 860 -9.59 74.87 -1.24
N GLN A 861 -9.82 75.08 0.06
CA GLN A 861 -11.00 74.54 0.75
C GLN A 861 -12.31 75.12 0.16
N LYS A 862 -12.36 76.42 -0.13
CA LYS A 862 -13.51 77.06 -0.82
C LYS A 862 -13.76 76.47 -2.22
N ILE A 863 -12.71 76.20 -2.99
CA ILE A 863 -12.83 75.55 -4.29
C ILE A 863 -13.39 74.13 -4.11
N PHE A 864 -12.84 73.35 -3.18
CA PHE A 864 -13.33 72.01 -2.86
C PHE A 864 -14.80 72.00 -2.42
N ASP A 865 -15.17 72.88 -1.49
CA ASP A 865 -16.54 72.99 -0.98
C ASP A 865 -17.51 73.38 -2.11
N ALA A 866 -17.09 74.26 -3.02
CA ALA A 866 -17.88 74.66 -4.17
C ALA A 866 -18.01 73.54 -5.22
N VAL A 867 -16.96 72.78 -5.53
CA VAL A 867 -17.07 71.61 -6.44
C VAL A 867 -17.97 70.54 -5.81
N SER A 868 -17.80 70.26 -4.51
CA SER A 868 -18.64 69.31 -3.77
C SER A 868 -20.11 69.75 -3.75
N GLY A 869 -20.37 71.02 -3.44
CA GLY A 869 -21.72 71.57 -3.41
C GLY A 869 -22.38 71.57 -4.78
N LEU A 870 -21.62 71.82 -5.85
CA LEU A 870 -22.14 71.72 -7.22
C LEU A 870 -22.50 70.27 -7.60
N ASP A 871 -21.70 69.28 -7.20
CA ASP A 871 -22.03 67.86 -7.39
C ASP A 871 -23.33 67.52 -6.63
N ASP A 872 -23.40 67.88 -5.34
CA ASP A 872 -24.57 67.65 -4.49
C ASP A 872 -25.84 68.29 -5.09
N ASP A 873 -25.75 69.53 -5.59
CA ASP A 873 -26.85 70.24 -6.27
C ASP A 873 -27.30 69.51 -7.55
N ILE A 874 -26.36 69.04 -8.38
CA ILE A 874 -26.64 68.31 -9.62
C ILE A 874 -27.25 66.94 -9.33
N GLN A 875 -26.74 66.20 -8.33
CA GLN A 875 -27.30 64.91 -7.91
C GLN A 875 -28.70 65.08 -7.31
N PHE A 876 -28.92 66.16 -6.56
CA PHE A 876 -30.23 66.51 -6.05
C PHE A 876 -31.24 66.74 -7.18
N LEU A 877 -30.86 67.50 -8.23
CA LEU A 877 -31.70 67.71 -9.40
C LEU A 877 -32.05 66.40 -10.12
N LYS A 878 -31.08 65.48 -10.28
CA LYS A 878 -31.30 64.17 -10.92
C LYS A 878 -32.25 63.28 -10.12
N SER A 879 -32.04 63.15 -8.82
CA SER A 879 -32.81 62.25 -7.95
C SER A 879 -34.28 62.65 -7.85
N HIS A 880 -34.61 63.94 -7.99
CA HIS A 880 -35.98 64.43 -7.90
C HIS A 880 -36.67 64.53 -9.26
N GLN A 881 -35.94 64.49 -10.39
CA GLN A 881 -36.52 64.62 -11.73
C GLN A 881 -37.42 63.44 -12.11
N LEU A 882 -37.03 62.21 -11.77
CA LEU A 882 -37.84 61.00 -11.97
C LEU A 882 -39.10 61.01 -11.10
N LEU A 883 -38.96 61.37 -9.82
CA LEU A 883 -40.08 61.47 -8.89
C LEU A 883 -41.07 62.56 -9.33
N LEU A 884 -40.56 63.69 -9.83
CA LEU A 884 -41.38 64.77 -10.37
C LEU A 884 -42.10 64.35 -11.66
N ALA A 885 -41.42 63.61 -12.54
CA ALA A 885 -42.00 63.08 -13.78
C ALA A 885 -43.11 62.06 -13.47
N GLU A 886 -42.91 61.17 -12.49
CA GLU A 886 -43.94 60.25 -12.01
C GLU A 886 -45.12 60.98 -11.37
N LEU A 887 -44.86 61.99 -10.53
CA LEU A 887 -45.90 62.82 -9.92
C LEU A 887 -46.71 63.59 -10.97
N LEU A 888 -46.04 64.21 -11.96
CA LEU A 888 -46.71 64.89 -13.07
C LEU A 888 -47.55 63.93 -13.90
N LYS A 889 -47.03 62.73 -14.18
CA LYS A 889 -47.77 61.68 -14.91
C LYS A 889 -48.98 61.19 -14.12
N SER A 890 -48.81 60.94 -12.82
CA SER A 890 -49.87 60.53 -11.89
C SER A 890 -50.97 61.59 -11.76
N GLN A 891 -50.60 62.86 -11.64
CA GLN A 891 -51.56 63.96 -11.52
C GLN A 891 -52.29 64.25 -12.84
N LYS A 892 -51.59 64.21 -13.99
CA LYS A 892 -52.23 64.29 -15.32
C LYS A 892 -53.25 63.16 -15.52
N HIS A 893 -52.85 61.93 -15.18
CA HIS A 893 -53.74 60.77 -15.24
C HIS A 893 -54.95 60.93 -14.32
N SER A 894 -54.76 61.48 -13.12
CA SER A 894 -55.85 61.76 -12.17
C SER A 894 -56.84 62.80 -12.71
N VAL A 895 -56.35 63.87 -13.36
CA VAL A 895 -57.20 64.87 -14.03
C VAL A 895 -57.97 64.28 -15.20
N GLU A 896 -57.36 63.45 -16.04
CA GLU A 896 -58.03 62.76 -17.16
C GLU A 896 -59.11 61.78 -16.66
N LYS A 897 -58.81 61.05 -15.58
CA LYS A 897 -59.76 60.14 -14.94
C LYS A 897 -60.92 60.88 -14.29
N LEU A 898 -60.67 62.06 -13.72
CA LEU A 898 -61.72 62.94 -13.16
C LEU A 898 -62.60 63.56 -14.25
N LYS A 899 -62.07 63.83 -15.44
CA LYS A 899 -62.88 64.30 -16.60
C LYS A 899 -63.78 63.21 -17.18
N THR A 900 -63.39 61.94 -17.04
CA THR A 900 -64.14 60.78 -17.55
C THR A 900 -65.12 60.19 -16.53
N LEU A 901 -65.01 60.55 -15.25
CA LEU A 901 -65.97 60.21 -14.20
C LEU A 901 -67.26 61.03 -14.38
N ASN A 902 -68.19 60.48 -15.15
CA ASN A 902 -69.54 61.00 -15.30
C ASN A 902 -70.52 59.99 -14.69
N THR A 903 -71.22 60.36 -13.60
CA THR A 903 -72.59 59.92 -13.21
C THR A 903 -72.99 60.12 -11.73
N ARG A 904 -72.09 60.51 -10.79
CA ARG A 904 -72.50 60.66 -9.36
C ARG A 904 -71.97 61.89 -8.60
N MET A 905 -71.21 62.79 -9.24
CA MET A 905 -70.63 63.96 -8.56
C MET A 905 -71.16 65.28 -9.15
N PRO A 906 -71.62 66.25 -8.33
CA PRO A 906 -72.03 67.57 -8.81
C PRO A 906 -70.92 68.28 -9.59
N ILE A 907 -71.27 68.90 -10.72
CA ILE A 907 -70.33 69.54 -11.66
C ILE A 907 -69.46 70.61 -10.98
N GLU A 908 -70.01 71.35 -10.02
CA GLU A 908 -69.29 72.39 -9.27
C GLU A 908 -68.15 71.82 -8.41
N ILE A 909 -68.37 70.65 -7.78
CA ILE A 909 -67.36 69.95 -6.98
C ILE A 909 -66.30 69.34 -7.90
N GLN A 910 -66.72 68.77 -9.04
CA GLN A 910 -65.81 68.23 -10.05
C GLN A 910 -64.86 69.30 -10.59
N ASN A 911 -65.41 70.46 -10.96
CA ASN A 911 -64.63 71.60 -11.44
C ASN A 911 -63.73 72.17 -10.34
N GLY A 912 -64.18 72.21 -9.09
CA GLY A 912 -63.34 72.61 -7.94
C GLY A 912 -62.13 71.70 -7.73
N ILE A 913 -62.30 70.37 -7.83
CA ILE A 913 -61.21 69.40 -7.67
C ILE A 913 -60.27 69.45 -8.88
N ILE A 914 -60.80 69.57 -10.10
CA ILE A 914 -60.02 69.72 -11.33
C ILE A 914 -59.18 71.00 -11.27
N ASN A 915 -59.76 72.13 -10.85
CA ASN A 915 -59.02 73.39 -10.71
C ASN A 915 -57.87 73.26 -9.70
N ARG A 916 -58.10 72.57 -8.57
CA ARG A 916 -57.06 72.34 -7.57
C ARG A 916 -55.94 71.41 -8.07
N HIS A 917 -56.28 70.38 -8.85
CA HIS A 917 -55.29 69.51 -9.49
C HIS A 917 -54.53 70.23 -10.60
N ASN A 918 -55.19 71.10 -11.37
CA ASN A 918 -54.54 71.95 -12.37
C ASN A 918 -53.61 72.98 -11.72
N GLU A 919 -53.98 73.52 -10.56
CA GLU A 919 -53.12 74.41 -9.77
C GLU A 919 -51.88 73.68 -9.24
N ILE A 920 -52.04 72.44 -8.74
CA ILE A 920 -50.93 71.56 -8.34
C ILE A 920 -50.07 71.18 -9.56
N LEU A 921 -50.67 70.88 -10.72
CA LEU A 921 -49.95 70.59 -11.96
C LEU A 921 -49.13 71.80 -12.42
N ASN A 922 -49.70 73.01 -12.35
CA ASN A 922 -48.98 74.24 -12.66
C ASN A 922 -47.80 74.42 -11.70
N GLN A 923 -48.01 74.27 -10.38
CA GLN A 923 -46.94 74.35 -9.39
C GLN A 923 -45.84 73.30 -9.59
N LEU A 924 -46.20 72.05 -9.91
CA LEU A 924 -45.25 70.97 -10.20
C LEU A 924 -44.53 71.18 -11.55
N SER A 925 -45.18 71.80 -12.54
CA SER A 925 -44.57 72.11 -13.83
C SER A 925 -43.62 73.32 -13.79
N GLU A 926 -43.89 74.27 -12.90
CA GLU A 926 -43.01 75.41 -12.62
C GLU A 926 -41.87 75.05 -11.64
N PHE A 927 -41.99 73.93 -10.93
CA PHE A 927 -41.02 73.48 -9.92
C PHE A 927 -39.58 73.34 -10.44
N PRO A 928 -39.32 72.76 -11.64
CA PRO A 928 -37.97 72.69 -12.20
C PRO A 928 -37.36 74.07 -12.49
N ALA A 929 -38.17 74.99 -13.04
CA ALA A 929 -37.74 76.36 -13.35
C ALA A 929 -37.51 77.20 -12.08
N ARG A 930 -38.30 76.97 -11.03
CA ARG A 930 -38.11 77.61 -9.71
C ARG A 930 -36.88 77.08 -8.98
N MET A 931 -36.58 75.78 -9.11
CA MET A 931 -35.41 75.17 -8.48
C MET A 931 -34.09 75.54 -9.18
N GLN A 932 -34.12 75.82 -10.49
CA GLN A 932 -32.97 76.39 -11.21
C GLN A 932 -32.59 77.81 -10.71
N ASN A 933 -33.54 78.55 -10.12
CA ASN A 933 -33.37 79.96 -9.74
C ASN A 933 -33.30 80.22 -8.22
N LEU A 934 -33.33 79.19 -7.37
CA LEU A 934 -33.33 79.35 -5.91
C LEU A 934 -32.14 78.66 -5.26
N ARG A 935 -31.35 79.46 -4.51
CA ARG A 935 -30.50 78.99 -3.42
C ARG A 935 -31.25 77.93 -2.60
N ILE A 936 -30.67 76.74 -2.48
CA ILE A 936 -31.14 75.72 -1.56
C ILE A 936 -30.93 76.24 -0.13
N ASP A 937 -31.97 76.87 0.42
CA ASP A 937 -32.11 77.00 1.86
C ASP A 937 -32.78 75.71 2.36
N ALA A 938 -32.00 74.86 3.04
CA ALA A 938 -32.48 73.60 3.62
C ALA A 938 -33.70 73.81 4.54
N ALA A 939 -33.90 75.02 5.08
CA ALA A 939 -35.07 75.37 5.86
C ALA A 939 -36.36 75.45 5.00
N LEU A 940 -36.27 75.91 3.74
CA LEU A 940 -37.42 76.03 2.85
C LEU A 940 -37.90 74.65 2.36
N ILE A 941 -36.97 73.73 2.10
CA ILE A 941 -37.28 72.32 1.73
C ILE A 941 -38.03 71.63 2.87
N LYS A 942 -37.55 71.78 4.11
CA LYS A 942 -38.21 71.22 5.29
C LYS A 942 -39.62 71.81 5.50
N SER A 943 -39.77 73.13 5.32
CA SER A 943 -41.06 73.82 5.36
C SER A 943 -42.02 73.33 4.25
N THR A 944 -41.49 73.06 3.05
CA THR A 944 -42.30 72.65 1.90
C THR A 944 -42.70 71.18 2.01
N GLN A 945 -41.82 70.30 2.50
CA GLN A 945 -42.16 68.91 2.88
C GLN A 945 -43.21 68.86 3.98
N GLU A 946 -43.10 69.72 5.00
CA GLU A 946 -44.11 69.83 6.06
C GLU A 946 -45.45 70.35 5.53
N LYS A 947 -45.45 71.32 4.61
CA LYS A 947 -46.67 71.84 3.98
C LYS A 947 -47.32 70.82 3.05
N ILE A 948 -46.54 70.13 2.22
CA ILE A 948 -47.04 69.07 1.34
C ILE A 948 -47.59 67.92 2.17
N SER A 949 -46.89 67.50 3.24
CA SER A 949 -47.38 66.46 4.16
C SER A 949 -48.65 66.89 4.87
N LYS A 950 -48.77 68.16 5.31
CA LYS A 950 -49.99 68.70 5.93
C LYS A 950 -51.15 68.81 4.95
N VAL A 951 -50.90 69.13 3.68
CA VAL A 951 -51.93 69.18 2.63
C VAL A 951 -52.37 67.76 2.24
N PHE A 952 -51.44 66.81 2.16
CA PHE A 952 -51.76 65.40 1.90
C PHE A 952 -52.53 64.78 3.06
N LEU A 953 -52.09 64.96 4.31
CA LEU A 953 -52.81 64.50 5.50
C LEU A 953 -54.16 65.21 5.65
N GLY A 954 -54.23 66.52 5.40
CA GLY A 954 -55.48 67.29 5.44
C GLY A 954 -56.46 66.90 4.34
N GLY A 955 -55.97 66.58 3.15
CA GLY A 955 -56.76 66.04 2.04
C GLY A 955 -57.25 64.61 2.30
N LEU A 956 -56.40 63.75 2.86
CA LEU A 956 -56.77 62.39 3.28
C LEU A 956 -57.78 62.41 4.43
N LEU A 957 -57.59 63.27 5.44
CA LEU A 957 -58.52 63.45 6.56
C LEU A 957 -59.84 64.05 6.08
N SER A 958 -59.84 65.03 5.19
CA SER A 958 -61.07 65.61 4.63
C SER A 958 -61.84 64.60 3.77
N ALA A 959 -61.13 63.75 3.00
CA ALA A 959 -61.75 62.68 2.22
C ALA A 959 -62.27 61.53 3.10
N LEU A 960 -61.57 61.21 4.20
CA LEU A 960 -61.99 60.21 5.20
C LEU A 960 -63.16 60.69 6.06
N MET A 961 -63.24 61.99 6.37
CA MET A 961 -64.36 62.56 7.12
C MET A 961 -65.61 62.73 6.24
N LYS A 962 -65.46 63.11 4.96
CA LYS A 962 -66.59 63.16 4.02
C LYS A 962 -67.14 61.79 3.61
N SER A 963 -66.33 60.72 3.64
CA SER A 963 -66.82 59.36 3.36
C SER A 963 -67.53 58.70 4.56
N LYS A 964 -67.45 59.29 5.76
CA LYS A 964 -68.09 58.78 6.99
C LYS A 964 -69.26 59.60 7.53
N GLY A 965 -69.68 60.68 6.87
CA GLY A 965 -70.90 61.42 7.25
C GLY A 965 -70.85 61.98 8.67
N ILE A 966 -69.74 62.61 9.05
CA ILE A 966 -69.65 63.42 10.27
C ILE A 966 -69.23 64.82 9.83
N ALA A 967 -70.10 65.80 10.13
CA ALA A 967 -69.97 67.20 9.72
C ALA A 967 -68.72 67.88 10.31
#